data_AF-Q47S36-F1
#
_entry.id   AF-Q47S36-F1
#
_cell.length_a   1.000
_cell.length_b   1.000
_cell.length_c   1.000
_cell.angle_alpha   90.00
_cell.angle_beta   90.00
_cell.angle_gamma   90.00
#
_symmetry.space_group_name_H-M   'P 1'
#
loop_
_entity.id
_entity.type
_entity.pdbx_description
1 polymer ?
#
loop_
_entity_poly.entity_id
_entity_poly.type
_entity_poly.pdbx_seq_one_letter_code
_entity_poly.pdbx_strand_id
1 'polypeptide(L)'
;MRPRTRRALLIAATAHGDRPGYEATIRLGVEALGSALTDIAFDEVRALDDPGRTRMVEELRSFFSAAEPTDVLLLSLHGVVVRDSDGRLCFPAARGRRFVSGAVLLDTVSEVIQTAPVRSTVILLDCGYSGWFDDGPDGFTATVPQLDLRRAFPREGCTVLAAPGVGYPTATPLSLHVARALRGAAPDRDGDGWIDTGDLSEYLNRATSGDARPVLITDAPPVPLARQPGGPPTPRQQPHANGQHPDPRSLLTDLAVVEGLDVARFGDTALASLAHVPEPGRRGDPAIPISAAPVSESHHRAVESAMTRRLTVVAAPPGNGAHTLATAVAHTAVASGQSVLFVASDTASADAFTVEVRTELETAHLVAGGPAAVRGRGSGHGTLQECRTRAEEETEARTALYRDWAAVCVARAAIDAIARIERDLALLAEARGQIIAAGWDPKALFRTTSPREWLRWAEQASQRFPFRSRQRTASRRMAAGTDPAVLARISQIARVEQEWRAALDARRRATALDELYADLVAALEAHRRSSAAYLAVHARARHTRSSNGAERPEPTTPVWAVAVGQDHELPPRAGMFDLVIVDRAERCGIREVLPLLYRARRALIIGDPAAAGSTPLLGRRGPETVSAYQALARIRTETGGRVLWLDEHDRAQPAIAALADRCCYGGKSTVLTDPWSLPGDPARPVQWHDVTGEYETDEDGSYVNRAEAHRVAAVLTALDLRLPDEATLGVTSPFAGQRALLRQLTGRRRYSREIRVDSPQAFGAQPCDALVVSPVLSQNTPHRTVARTLATAQWWHPILTGTIAQLVVVGDRALWAAGGGVPAAVVEAAETGTGEAADSEVPRPLLHALSDLAAQVETNVAVAGYRVDLCVTTPLGQMLILVDRTRDGRGLRRLLDRQQRLREVTDLPVLRVPLWRCLHNPVDLAKEILLGKA
;
A
#
# COMPACT_ATOMS: atom_id res chain seq x y z
N MET A 1 40.28 -3.80 -11.90
CA MET A 1 39.04 -3.91 -12.69
C MET A 1 39.40 -3.54 -14.12
N ARG A 2 39.16 -4.42 -15.10
CA ARG A 2 39.33 -4.05 -16.52
C ARG A 2 38.35 -2.91 -16.87
N PRO A 3 38.71 -1.98 -17.77
CA PRO A 3 37.77 -0.98 -18.26
C PRO A 3 36.57 -1.68 -18.90
N ARG A 4 35.34 -1.19 -18.63
CA ARG A 4 34.12 -1.70 -19.29
C ARG A 4 34.24 -1.38 -20.78
N THR A 5 34.30 -2.40 -21.64
CA THR A 5 34.32 -2.15 -23.08
C THR A 5 32.90 -1.93 -23.59
N ARG A 6 32.74 -1.00 -24.54
CA ARG A 6 31.46 -0.59 -25.12
C ARG A 6 31.44 -0.90 -26.59
N ARG A 7 30.47 -1.71 -27.00
CA ARG A 7 30.39 -2.20 -28.37
C ARG A 7 28.99 -1.94 -28.90
N ALA A 8 28.89 -1.54 -30.16
CA ALA A 8 27.63 -1.25 -30.83
C ALA A 8 27.52 -1.99 -32.17
N LEU A 9 26.34 -2.56 -32.43
CA LEU A 9 25.97 -3.17 -33.70
C LEU A 9 24.71 -2.47 -34.23
N LEU A 10 24.82 -1.84 -35.39
CA LEU A 10 23.75 -1.12 -36.06
C LEU A 10 23.36 -1.90 -37.33
N ILE A 11 22.09 -2.25 -37.48
CA ILE A 11 21.59 -3.04 -38.61
C ILE A 11 20.50 -2.24 -39.32
N ALA A 12 20.73 -1.95 -40.59
CA ALA A 12 19.80 -1.27 -41.48
C ALA A 12 19.14 -2.27 -42.44
N ALA A 13 17.81 -2.28 -42.48
CA ALA A 13 17.02 -3.05 -43.43
C ALA A 13 16.12 -2.12 -44.26
N THR A 14 16.48 -1.91 -45.52
CA THR A 14 15.82 -0.94 -46.42
C THR A 14 14.73 -1.56 -47.29
N ALA A 15 14.50 -2.87 -47.16
CA ALA A 15 13.74 -3.70 -48.09
C ALA A 15 12.23 -3.41 -48.22
N HIS A 16 11.60 -2.67 -47.29
CA HIS A 16 10.14 -2.47 -47.23
C HIS A 16 9.68 -1.02 -47.47
N GLY A 17 10.42 -0.25 -48.27
CA GLY A 17 10.03 1.10 -48.65
C GLY A 17 9.58 1.20 -50.12
N ASP A 18 8.33 0.90 -50.45
CA ASP A 18 7.71 1.40 -51.70
C ASP A 18 7.46 2.93 -51.65
N ARG A 19 7.81 3.57 -50.51
CA ARG A 19 7.69 5.01 -50.29
C ARG A 19 9.02 5.71 -50.61
N PRO A 20 9.05 6.65 -51.56
CA PRO A 20 10.26 7.42 -51.88
C PRO A 20 10.74 8.20 -50.65
N GLY A 21 12.03 8.07 -50.31
CA GLY A 21 12.67 8.77 -49.19
C GLY A 21 12.85 7.96 -47.90
N TYR A 22 12.17 6.82 -47.73
CA TYR A 22 12.30 6.00 -46.50
C TYR A 22 13.68 5.35 -46.34
N GLU A 23 14.28 4.87 -47.44
CA GLU A 23 15.65 4.32 -47.46
C GLU A 23 16.69 5.37 -47.04
N ALA A 24 16.54 6.61 -47.50
CA ALA A 24 17.45 7.71 -47.14
C ALA A 24 17.35 8.07 -45.65
N THR A 25 16.14 8.04 -45.08
CA THR A 25 15.89 8.31 -43.66
C THR A 25 16.51 7.24 -42.74
N ILE A 26 16.41 5.96 -43.11
CA ILE A 26 17.04 4.86 -42.36
C ILE A 26 18.56 5.02 -42.37
N ARG A 27 19.16 5.25 -43.56
CA ARG A 27 20.62 5.43 -43.69
C ARG A 27 21.11 6.64 -42.89
N LEU A 28 20.40 7.77 -42.97
CA LEU A 28 20.71 8.98 -42.21
C LEU A 28 20.70 8.72 -40.69
N GLY A 29 19.73 7.95 -40.19
CA GLY A 29 19.64 7.58 -38.78
C GLY A 29 20.82 6.70 -38.30
N VAL A 30 21.18 5.71 -39.11
CA VAL A 30 22.31 4.80 -38.84
C VAL A 30 23.65 5.54 -38.87
N GLU A 31 23.87 6.39 -39.87
CA GLU A 31 25.09 7.21 -39.99
C GLU A 31 25.22 8.20 -38.83
N ALA A 32 24.15 8.90 -38.47
CA ALA A 32 24.15 9.86 -37.37
C ALA A 32 24.43 9.17 -36.02
N LEU A 33 23.81 8.02 -35.76
CA LEU A 33 24.04 7.24 -34.54
C LEU A 33 25.44 6.64 -34.51
N GLY A 34 25.92 6.06 -35.61
CA GLY A 34 27.27 5.50 -35.70
C GLY A 34 28.35 6.57 -35.49
N SER A 35 28.17 7.74 -36.08
CA SER A 35 29.07 8.88 -35.87
C SER A 35 29.05 9.35 -34.41
N ALA A 36 27.87 9.51 -33.80
CA ALA A 36 27.77 9.91 -32.38
C ALA A 36 28.42 8.89 -31.43
N LEU A 37 28.25 7.59 -31.67
CA LEU A 37 28.87 6.53 -30.86
C LEU A 37 30.40 6.53 -30.98
N THR A 38 30.92 6.87 -32.17
CA THR A 38 32.37 7.02 -32.40
C THR A 38 32.92 8.24 -31.67
N ASP A 39 32.19 9.37 -31.71
CA ASP A 39 32.60 10.63 -31.05
C ASP A 39 32.72 10.50 -29.52
N ILE A 40 31.88 9.66 -28.90
CA ILE A 40 31.89 9.40 -27.45
C ILE A 40 32.83 8.23 -27.05
N ALA A 41 33.66 7.77 -27.98
CA ALA A 41 34.65 6.70 -27.81
C ALA A 41 34.05 5.31 -27.41
N PHE A 42 33.05 4.82 -28.14
CA PHE A 42 32.75 3.37 -28.13
C PHE A 42 33.95 2.60 -28.71
N ASP A 43 34.33 1.50 -28.06
CA ASP A 43 35.51 0.71 -28.43
C ASP A 43 35.33 -0.01 -29.78
N GLU A 44 34.08 -0.36 -30.12
CA GLU A 44 33.76 -1.00 -31.39
C GLU A 44 32.36 -0.59 -31.87
N VAL A 45 32.25 -0.06 -33.09
CA VAL A 45 30.97 0.27 -33.75
C VAL A 45 30.93 -0.42 -35.10
N ARG A 46 30.00 -1.36 -35.29
CA ARG A 46 29.77 -2.06 -36.56
C ARG A 46 28.42 -1.63 -37.13
N ALA A 47 28.40 -1.19 -38.38
CA ALA A 47 27.16 -0.91 -39.12
C ALA A 47 27.01 -1.90 -40.29
N LEU A 48 25.82 -2.48 -40.45
CA LEU A 48 25.49 -3.45 -41.49
C LEU A 48 24.28 -2.96 -42.28
N ASP A 49 24.48 -2.76 -43.58
CA ASP A 49 23.42 -2.41 -44.53
C ASP A 49 22.93 -3.66 -45.28
N ASP A 50 21.65 -3.98 -45.14
CA ASP A 50 20.94 -5.09 -45.79
C ASP A 50 21.76 -6.42 -45.83
N PRO A 51 22.25 -6.92 -44.67
CA PRO A 51 23.26 -7.98 -44.61
C PRO A 51 22.84 -9.34 -45.16
N GLY A 52 21.54 -9.62 -45.26
CA GLY A 52 20.97 -10.94 -45.51
C GLY A 52 20.80 -11.76 -44.23
N ARG A 53 19.88 -12.74 -44.24
CA ARG A 53 19.52 -13.55 -43.05
C ARG A 53 20.74 -14.23 -42.42
N THR A 54 21.52 -14.95 -43.23
CA THR A 54 22.67 -15.74 -42.76
C THR A 54 23.71 -14.84 -42.12
N ARG A 55 24.12 -13.77 -42.81
CA ARG A 55 25.11 -12.81 -42.33
C ARG A 55 24.63 -12.04 -41.11
N MET A 56 23.34 -11.67 -41.04
CA MET A 56 22.76 -11.00 -39.87
C MET A 56 22.86 -11.89 -38.62
N VAL A 57 22.49 -13.16 -38.72
CA VAL A 57 22.55 -14.11 -37.59
C VAL A 57 23.99 -14.42 -37.19
N GLU A 58 24.91 -14.55 -38.16
CA GLU A 58 26.34 -14.75 -37.90
C GLU A 58 26.96 -13.55 -37.16
N GLU A 59 26.68 -12.33 -37.62
CA GLU A 59 27.19 -11.11 -36.98
C GLU A 59 26.57 -10.89 -35.59
N LEU A 60 25.28 -11.17 -35.40
CA LEU A 60 24.65 -11.16 -34.07
C LEU A 60 25.34 -12.14 -33.13
N ARG A 61 25.53 -13.40 -33.55
CA ARG A 61 26.22 -14.41 -32.72
C ARG A 61 27.67 -14.03 -32.43
N SER A 62 28.41 -13.53 -33.43
CA SER A 62 29.79 -13.07 -33.26
C SER A 62 29.88 -11.89 -32.29
N PHE A 63 29.00 -10.90 -32.43
CA PHE A 63 28.96 -9.71 -31.59
C PHE A 63 28.72 -10.06 -30.11
N PHE A 64 27.70 -10.87 -29.83
CA PHE A 64 27.31 -11.24 -28.46
C PHE A 64 28.24 -12.30 -27.83
N SER A 65 28.81 -13.22 -28.60
CA SER A 65 29.75 -14.23 -28.06
C SER A 65 31.11 -13.66 -27.68
N ALA A 66 31.54 -12.58 -28.31
CA ALA A 66 32.82 -11.92 -28.03
C ALA A 66 32.78 -11.00 -26.79
N ALA A 67 31.65 -10.90 -26.07
CA ALA A 67 31.48 -9.95 -24.98
C ALA A 67 31.74 -10.58 -23.59
N GLU A 68 32.33 -9.81 -22.67
CA GLU A 68 32.57 -10.17 -21.27
C GLU A 68 31.40 -9.69 -20.36
N PRO A 69 31.18 -10.28 -19.16
CA PRO A 69 30.06 -9.93 -18.28
C PRO A 69 29.98 -8.46 -17.84
N THR A 70 31.07 -7.70 -17.98
CA THR A 70 31.18 -6.29 -17.59
C THR A 70 30.99 -5.31 -18.75
N ASP A 71 30.82 -5.81 -19.98
CA ASP A 71 30.67 -4.98 -21.17
C ASP A 71 29.28 -4.36 -21.28
N VAL A 72 29.19 -3.28 -22.05
CA VAL A 72 27.93 -2.63 -22.42
C VAL A 72 27.72 -2.82 -23.91
N LEU A 73 26.65 -3.51 -24.29
CA LEU A 73 26.31 -3.78 -25.68
C LEU A 73 25.13 -2.92 -26.13
N LEU A 74 25.23 -2.30 -27.30
CA LEU A 74 24.13 -1.57 -27.95
C LEU A 74 23.79 -2.23 -29.29
N LEU A 75 22.54 -2.67 -29.45
CA LEU A 75 22.01 -3.20 -30.70
C LEU A 75 20.95 -2.24 -31.26
N SER A 76 21.13 -1.74 -32.47
CA SER A 76 20.14 -0.90 -33.15
C SER A 76 19.59 -1.59 -34.39
N LEU A 77 18.26 -1.77 -34.46
CA LEU A 77 17.56 -2.31 -35.61
C LEU A 77 16.73 -1.20 -36.26
N HIS A 78 17.01 -0.92 -37.54
CA HIS A 78 16.33 0.12 -38.32
C HIS A 78 15.63 -0.50 -39.53
N GLY A 79 14.31 -0.34 -39.63
CA GLY A 79 13.54 -0.95 -40.72
C GLY A 79 12.05 -1.10 -40.42
N VAL A 80 11.44 -2.19 -40.91
CA VAL A 80 10.03 -2.49 -40.66
C VAL A 80 9.92 -3.90 -40.08
N VAL A 81 9.22 -4.04 -38.96
CA VAL A 81 8.91 -5.35 -38.36
C VAL A 81 7.57 -5.82 -38.89
N VAL A 82 7.52 -7.07 -39.35
CA VAL A 82 6.32 -7.70 -39.91
C VAL A 82 5.93 -8.95 -39.12
N ARG A 83 4.67 -9.39 -39.25
CA ARG A 83 4.22 -10.70 -38.75
C ARG A 83 4.28 -11.74 -39.86
N ASP A 84 4.78 -12.93 -39.51
CA ASP A 84 4.68 -14.13 -40.34
C ASP A 84 3.24 -14.70 -40.31
N SER A 85 2.92 -15.67 -41.18
CA SER A 85 1.65 -16.40 -41.21
C SER A 85 1.30 -17.06 -39.88
N ASP A 86 2.30 -17.43 -39.07
CA ASP A 86 2.14 -18.00 -37.73
C ASP A 86 2.01 -16.94 -36.62
N GLY A 87 1.91 -15.66 -36.97
CA GLY A 87 1.77 -14.54 -36.03
C GLY A 87 3.06 -14.16 -35.30
N ARG A 88 4.21 -14.73 -35.67
CA ARG A 88 5.53 -14.43 -35.09
C ARG A 88 6.15 -13.18 -35.70
N LEU A 89 6.94 -12.46 -34.91
CA LEU A 89 7.57 -11.21 -35.34
C LEU A 89 8.86 -11.46 -36.11
N CYS A 90 8.97 -10.86 -37.29
CA CYS A 90 10.10 -11.01 -38.20
C CYS A 90 10.70 -9.66 -38.61
N PHE A 91 12.02 -9.60 -38.66
CA PHE A 91 12.80 -8.48 -39.20
C PHE A 91 13.41 -8.87 -40.55
N PRO A 92 13.08 -8.18 -41.66
CA PRO A 92 13.63 -8.51 -42.97
C PRO A 92 15.12 -8.17 -43.02
N ALA A 93 15.96 -9.10 -43.44
CA ALA A 93 17.42 -8.90 -43.45
C ALA A 93 18.00 -8.61 -44.85
N ALA A 94 17.21 -8.73 -45.94
CA ALA A 94 17.69 -8.58 -47.32
C ALA A 94 16.67 -7.86 -48.22
N ARG A 95 17.16 -7.26 -49.31
CA ARG A 95 16.37 -6.64 -50.39
C ARG A 95 15.78 -7.72 -51.31
N GLY A 96 14.44 -7.86 -51.41
CA GLY A 96 13.82 -8.76 -52.39
C GLY A 96 12.35 -9.12 -52.16
N ARG A 97 11.64 -9.50 -53.25
CA ARG A 97 10.17 -9.76 -53.30
C ARG A 97 9.67 -11.00 -52.53
N ARG A 98 10.54 -11.89 -52.03
CA ARG A 98 10.15 -13.12 -51.29
C ARG A 98 10.48 -12.97 -49.79
N PHE A 99 9.60 -12.26 -49.07
CA PHE A 99 9.78 -11.82 -47.69
C PHE A 99 10.04 -12.94 -46.66
N VAL A 100 9.38 -14.09 -46.78
CA VAL A 100 9.37 -15.12 -45.71
C VAL A 100 10.70 -15.89 -45.59
N SER A 101 11.44 -16.10 -46.69
CA SER A 101 12.65 -16.94 -46.66
C SER A 101 13.88 -16.23 -46.07
N GLY A 102 13.94 -14.89 -46.19
CA GLY A 102 15.09 -14.06 -45.83
C GLY A 102 14.94 -13.20 -44.57
N ALA A 103 13.84 -13.35 -43.82
CA ALA A 103 13.64 -12.62 -42.57
C ALA A 103 14.24 -13.36 -41.36
N VAL A 104 14.65 -12.60 -40.36
CA VAL A 104 15.13 -13.09 -39.06
C VAL A 104 13.99 -12.95 -38.05
N LEU A 105 13.62 -14.04 -37.38
CA LEU A 105 12.64 -13.98 -36.29
C LEU A 105 13.23 -13.17 -35.13
N LEU A 106 12.44 -12.28 -34.55
CA LEU A 106 12.85 -11.53 -33.34
C LEU A 106 13.13 -12.47 -32.15
N ASP A 107 12.47 -13.63 -32.11
CA ASP A 107 12.78 -14.70 -31.15
C ASP A 107 14.22 -15.19 -31.30
N THR A 108 14.75 -15.30 -32.53
CA THR A 108 16.15 -15.68 -32.77
C THR A 108 17.12 -14.60 -32.26
N VAL A 109 16.76 -13.32 -32.39
CA VAL A 109 17.56 -12.22 -31.82
C VAL A 109 17.54 -12.30 -30.29
N SER A 110 16.38 -12.58 -29.70
CA SER A 110 16.19 -12.77 -28.27
C SER A 110 16.99 -13.93 -27.70
N GLU A 111 16.99 -15.09 -28.37
CA GLU A 111 17.79 -16.25 -27.99
C GLU A 111 19.29 -15.93 -27.96
N VAL A 112 19.79 -15.17 -28.95
CA VAL A 112 21.20 -14.74 -28.98
C VAL A 112 21.52 -13.81 -27.81
N ILE A 113 20.60 -12.91 -27.45
CA ILE A 113 20.78 -12.01 -26.29
C ILE A 113 20.76 -12.80 -24.97
N GLN A 114 19.82 -13.74 -24.81
CA GLN A 114 19.66 -14.53 -23.58
C GLN A 114 20.82 -15.49 -23.32
N THR A 115 21.50 -15.94 -24.39
CA THR A 115 22.66 -16.83 -24.30
C THR A 115 23.98 -16.07 -24.10
N ALA A 116 23.97 -14.74 -24.20
CA ALA A 116 25.16 -13.92 -23.99
C ALA A 116 25.50 -13.79 -22.49
N PRO A 117 26.79 -13.79 -22.11
CA PRO A 117 27.21 -13.65 -20.71
C PRO A 117 27.10 -12.21 -20.15
N VAL A 118 26.62 -11.26 -20.96
CA VAL A 118 26.57 -9.83 -20.67
C VAL A 118 25.37 -9.46 -19.80
N ARG A 119 25.59 -8.61 -18.80
CA ARG A 119 24.54 -8.16 -17.87
C ARG A 119 23.84 -6.85 -18.26
N SER A 120 24.35 -6.14 -19.27
CA SER A 120 23.85 -4.82 -19.70
C SER A 120 23.78 -4.71 -21.21
N THR A 121 22.58 -4.91 -21.78
CA THR A 121 22.30 -4.77 -23.21
C THR A 121 21.26 -3.68 -23.45
N VAL A 122 21.50 -2.79 -24.41
CA VAL A 122 20.58 -1.74 -24.83
C VAL A 122 20.14 -2.01 -26.27
N ILE A 123 18.83 -2.04 -26.51
CA ILE A 123 18.25 -2.30 -27.83
C ILE A 123 17.45 -1.08 -28.29
N LEU A 124 17.79 -0.57 -29.48
CA LEU A 124 17.06 0.50 -30.14
C LEU A 124 16.29 -0.08 -31.32
N LEU A 125 14.97 0.05 -31.30
CA LEU A 125 14.08 -0.38 -32.38
C LEU A 125 13.54 0.86 -33.09
N ASP A 126 14.29 1.33 -34.09
CA ASP A 126 13.88 2.44 -34.96
C ASP A 126 13.07 1.88 -36.14
N CYS A 127 12.02 1.13 -35.80
CA CYS A 127 11.19 0.42 -36.74
C CYS A 127 9.84 1.13 -36.93
N GLY A 128 9.42 1.34 -38.18
CA GLY A 128 8.10 1.91 -38.47
C GLY A 128 6.98 0.89 -38.22
N TYR A 129 6.02 1.20 -37.35
CA TYR A 129 4.82 0.37 -37.11
C TYR A 129 3.53 1.12 -37.51
N SER A 130 3.23 1.33 -38.78
CA SER A 130 2.11 2.23 -39.15
C SER A 130 0.70 1.65 -38.92
N GLY A 131 -0.13 2.34 -38.12
CA GLY A 131 -1.53 2.75 -38.43
C GLY A 131 -2.71 1.75 -38.26
N TRP A 132 -3.88 2.23 -37.80
CA TRP A 132 -5.11 1.48 -37.50
C TRP A 132 -6.19 1.55 -38.61
N PHE A 133 -6.90 0.43 -38.78
CA PHE A 133 -8.22 0.12 -39.41
C PHE A 133 -8.43 0.08 -40.95
N ASP A 134 -8.89 -1.10 -41.37
CA ASP A 134 -9.56 -1.57 -42.60
C ASP A 134 -8.85 -1.51 -43.97
N ASP A 135 -8.53 -2.68 -44.52
CA ASP A 135 -9.30 -3.34 -45.60
C ASP A 135 -8.76 -4.78 -45.84
N GLY A 136 -9.65 -5.75 -46.11
CA GLY A 136 -9.28 -7.11 -46.56
C GLY A 136 -8.68 -7.10 -47.98
N PRO A 137 -8.69 -8.18 -48.79
CA PRO A 137 -8.89 -9.61 -48.55
C PRO A 137 -7.64 -10.47 -48.90
N ASP A 138 -6.47 -9.86 -49.13
CA ASP A 138 -5.25 -10.54 -49.63
C ASP A 138 -4.03 -10.35 -48.69
N GLY A 139 -3.71 -11.37 -47.89
CA GLY A 139 -2.33 -11.74 -47.51
C GLY A 139 -1.42 -10.75 -46.76
N PHE A 140 -1.17 -11.07 -45.48
CA PHE A 140 -0.15 -10.57 -44.52
C PHE A 140 -0.49 -9.32 -43.71
N THR A 141 -0.80 -9.56 -42.43
CA THR A 141 -1.22 -8.59 -41.42
C THR A 141 -0.04 -7.78 -40.86
N ALA A 142 0.01 -6.49 -41.20
CA ALA A 142 0.98 -5.54 -40.65
C ALA A 142 0.38 -4.82 -39.42
N THR A 143 0.68 -5.30 -38.21
CA THR A 143 0.65 -4.50 -36.96
C THR A 143 1.28 -5.30 -35.81
N VAL A 144 2.17 -4.68 -35.03
CA VAL A 144 2.78 -5.31 -33.85
C VAL A 144 2.33 -4.59 -32.58
N PRO A 145 1.39 -5.17 -31.80
CA PRO A 145 1.11 -4.74 -30.44
C PRO A 145 2.37 -4.61 -29.56
N GLN A 146 2.44 -3.55 -28.75
CA GLN A 146 3.51 -3.35 -27.74
C GLN A 146 3.66 -4.55 -26.78
N LEU A 147 2.58 -5.30 -26.55
CA LEU A 147 2.58 -6.51 -25.74
C LEU A 147 3.42 -7.64 -26.36
N ASP A 148 3.50 -7.73 -27.68
CA ASP A 148 4.24 -8.80 -28.37
C ASP A 148 5.74 -8.52 -28.41
N LEU A 149 6.15 -7.24 -28.47
CA LEU A 149 7.56 -6.86 -28.27
C LEU A 149 8.02 -7.12 -26.83
N ARG A 150 7.12 -6.93 -25.83
CA ARG A 150 7.39 -7.29 -24.43
C ARG A 150 7.53 -8.80 -24.20
N ARG A 151 6.93 -9.62 -25.07
CA ARG A 151 7.10 -11.09 -25.05
C ARG A 151 8.37 -11.52 -25.77
N ALA A 152 8.76 -10.81 -26.83
CA ALA A 152 9.90 -11.16 -27.65
C ALA A 152 11.25 -10.94 -26.95
N PHE A 153 11.42 -9.93 -26.08
CA PHE A 153 12.71 -9.62 -25.45
C PHE A 153 12.77 -9.94 -23.94
N PRO A 154 13.93 -10.35 -23.41
CA PRO A 154 14.10 -10.70 -21.99
C PRO A 154 13.99 -9.48 -21.07
N ARG A 155 13.52 -9.69 -19.83
CA ARG A 155 13.31 -8.61 -18.83
C ARG A 155 14.54 -8.24 -18.01
N GLU A 156 15.46 -9.18 -17.78
CA GLU A 156 16.63 -8.94 -16.92
C GLU A 156 17.82 -8.42 -17.73
N GLY A 157 18.39 -7.28 -17.34
CA GLY A 157 19.63 -6.74 -17.92
C GLY A 157 19.52 -6.19 -19.34
N CYS A 158 18.31 -6.09 -19.91
CA CYS A 158 18.07 -5.62 -21.27
C CYS A 158 17.12 -4.40 -21.29
N THR A 159 17.59 -3.26 -21.79
CA THR A 159 16.79 -2.02 -21.95
C THR A 159 16.37 -1.86 -23.40
N VAL A 160 15.07 -1.89 -23.71
CA VAL A 160 14.56 -1.78 -25.08
C VAL A 160 13.79 -0.47 -25.29
N LEU A 161 14.25 0.36 -26.22
CA LEU A 161 13.63 1.62 -26.65
C LEU A 161 13.09 1.46 -28.07
N ALA A 162 11.79 1.67 -28.27
CA ALA A 162 11.15 1.55 -29.59
C ALA A 162 10.52 2.85 -30.07
N ALA A 163 10.65 3.11 -31.37
CA ALA A 163 9.98 4.22 -32.04
C ALA A 163 8.45 4.00 -32.07
N PRO A 164 7.63 5.06 -31.92
CA PRO A 164 6.18 4.97 -31.98
C PRO A 164 5.71 4.79 -33.42
N GLY A 165 4.78 3.86 -33.58
CA GLY A 165 4.23 3.41 -34.84
C GLY A 165 3.26 4.37 -35.53
N VAL A 166 3.72 5.50 -36.06
CA VAL A 166 2.83 6.41 -36.80
C VAL A 166 3.41 6.73 -38.17
N GLY A 167 2.64 6.40 -39.21
CA GLY A 167 3.01 6.50 -40.63
C GLY A 167 3.08 7.92 -41.20
N TYR A 168 3.71 8.87 -40.51
CA TYR A 168 3.99 10.20 -41.05
C TYR A 168 5.44 10.30 -41.55
N PRO A 169 5.67 10.72 -42.81
CA PRO A 169 7.01 10.89 -43.38
C PRO A 169 7.82 12.06 -42.78
N THR A 170 7.28 12.76 -41.78
CA THR A 170 7.87 13.97 -41.18
C THR A 170 8.44 13.74 -39.78
N ALA A 171 8.27 12.55 -39.19
CA ALA A 171 8.82 12.23 -37.88
C ALA A 171 10.31 11.92 -37.97
N THR A 172 11.13 12.66 -37.23
CA THR A 172 12.57 12.45 -37.13
C THR A 172 12.85 11.07 -36.50
N PRO A 173 13.74 10.23 -37.06
CA PRO A 173 14.03 8.89 -36.54
C PRO A 173 14.47 8.89 -35.06
N LEU A 174 14.17 7.80 -34.34
CA LEU A 174 14.57 7.63 -32.93
C LEU A 174 16.10 7.72 -32.81
N SER A 175 16.81 7.08 -33.74
CA SER A 175 18.27 7.08 -33.81
C SER A 175 18.89 8.47 -33.93
N LEU A 176 18.23 9.40 -34.63
CA LEU A 176 18.72 10.78 -34.76
C LEU A 176 18.57 11.55 -33.44
N HIS A 177 17.50 11.32 -32.69
CA HIS A 177 17.32 11.91 -31.37
C HIS A 177 18.31 11.33 -30.36
N VAL A 178 18.56 10.02 -30.41
CA VAL A 178 19.57 9.37 -29.57
C VAL A 178 20.97 9.91 -29.89
N ALA A 179 21.32 10.07 -31.17
CA ALA A 179 22.59 10.66 -31.58
C ALA A 179 22.78 12.09 -31.02
N ARG A 180 21.73 12.91 -31.05
CA ARG A 180 21.75 14.26 -30.45
C ARG A 180 21.92 14.22 -28.93
N ALA A 181 21.20 13.33 -28.26
CA ALA A 181 21.29 13.14 -26.82
C ALA A 181 22.74 12.81 -26.39
N LEU A 182 23.35 11.82 -27.05
CA LEU A 182 24.71 11.37 -26.75
C LEU A 182 25.79 12.44 -27.01
N ARG A 183 25.53 13.39 -27.94
CA ARG A 183 26.40 14.54 -28.20
C ARG A 183 26.24 15.70 -27.21
N GLY A 184 25.52 15.48 -26.10
CA GLY A 184 25.39 16.45 -25.01
C GLY A 184 24.09 17.25 -25.01
N ALA A 185 23.09 16.87 -25.83
CA ALA A 185 21.76 17.49 -25.74
C ALA A 185 20.92 16.95 -24.56
N ALA A 186 21.25 15.75 -24.05
CA ALA A 186 20.64 15.20 -22.85
C ALA A 186 21.37 15.72 -21.60
N PRO A 187 20.66 16.26 -20.60
CA PRO A 187 21.28 16.64 -19.32
C PRO A 187 21.61 15.39 -18.50
N ASP A 188 22.82 15.32 -17.94
CA ASP A 188 23.18 14.40 -16.86
C ASP A 188 22.40 14.81 -15.60
N ARG A 189 21.45 13.98 -15.21
CA ARG A 189 20.44 14.34 -14.22
C ARG A 189 20.85 13.90 -12.80
N ASP A 190 21.54 12.78 -12.67
CA ASP A 190 22.00 12.27 -11.38
C ASP A 190 23.32 12.92 -10.93
N GLY A 191 23.98 13.63 -11.85
CA GLY A 191 25.21 14.37 -11.65
C GLY A 191 26.42 13.46 -11.51
N ASP A 192 26.37 12.25 -12.07
CA ASP A 192 27.43 11.24 -11.99
C ASP A 192 28.49 11.38 -13.11
N GLY A 193 28.28 12.32 -14.03
CA GLY A 193 29.13 12.62 -15.19
C GLY A 193 28.84 11.77 -16.42
N TRP A 194 27.80 10.92 -16.39
CA TRP A 194 27.37 10.05 -17.47
C TRP A 194 25.96 10.39 -17.95
N ILE A 195 25.68 10.02 -19.20
CA ILE A 195 24.35 9.98 -19.78
C ILE A 195 23.96 8.51 -19.78
N ASP A 196 23.00 8.14 -18.94
CA ASP A 196 22.49 6.78 -18.84
C ASP A 196 21.21 6.54 -19.67
N THR A 197 20.72 5.30 -19.68
CA THR A 197 19.48 4.96 -20.40
C THR A 197 18.22 5.64 -19.83
N GLY A 198 18.24 6.04 -18.55
CA GLY A 198 17.20 6.83 -17.90
C GLY A 198 17.20 8.29 -18.39
N ASP A 199 18.37 8.93 -18.43
CA ASP A 199 18.55 10.29 -18.97
C ASP A 199 18.13 10.35 -20.44
N LEU A 200 18.52 9.33 -21.20
CA LEU A 200 18.17 9.20 -22.61
C LEU A 200 16.65 9.08 -22.79
N SER A 201 15.99 8.20 -22.02
CA SER A 201 14.53 8.02 -22.08
C SER A 201 13.78 9.32 -21.78
N GLU A 202 14.23 10.08 -20.79
CA GLU A 202 13.58 11.33 -20.41
C GLU A 202 13.84 12.46 -21.43
N TYR A 203 15.06 12.59 -21.96
CA TYR A 203 15.36 13.51 -23.06
C TYR A 203 14.46 13.23 -24.27
N LEU A 204 14.34 11.97 -24.66
CA LEU A 204 13.50 11.55 -25.78
C LEU A 204 12.04 11.92 -25.54
N ASN A 205 11.50 11.66 -24.34
CA ASN A 205 10.13 12.02 -23.96
C ASN A 205 9.85 13.53 -24.02
N ARG A 206 10.87 14.38 -23.81
CA ARG A 206 10.75 15.84 -23.94
C ARG A 206 10.94 16.34 -25.37
N ALA A 207 11.89 15.75 -26.10
CA ALA A 207 12.21 16.13 -27.47
C ALA A 207 11.10 15.76 -28.46
N THR A 208 10.28 14.74 -28.13
CA THR A 208 9.13 14.31 -28.95
C THR A 208 7.79 14.72 -28.32
N SER A 209 6.95 15.44 -29.07
CA SER A 209 5.61 15.87 -28.63
C SER A 209 4.49 15.00 -29.23
N GLY A 210 3.43 14.73 -28.46
CA GLY A 210 2.23 14.00 -28.92
C GLY A 210 2.36 12.47 -29.00
N ASP A 211 1.62 11.83 -29.92
CA ASP A 211 1.61 10.37 -30.17
C ASP A 211 2.95 9.82 -30.74
N ALA A 212 3.95 10.69 -30.91
CA ALA A 212 5.28 10.38 -31.42
C ALA A 212 6.34 10.15 -30.32
N ARG A 213 5.93 9.80 -29.09
CA ARG A 213 6.85 9.47 -27.98
C ARG A 213 7.40 8.04 -28.06
N PRO A 214 8.73 7.83 -27.98
CA PRO A 214 9.29 6.49 -27.95
C PRO A 214 8.89 5.75 -26.67
N VAL A 215 8.68 4.45 -26.80
CA VAL A 215 8.15 3.61 -25.73
C VAL A 215 9.29 2.78 -25.16
N LEU A 216 9.50 2.92 -23.84
CA LEU A 216 10.36 2.02 -23.08
C LEU A 216 9.60 0.70 -22.85
N ILE A 217 10.17 -0.40 -23.35
CA ILE A 217 9.49 -1.71 -23.36
C ILE A 217 9.85 -2.54 -22.13
N THR A 218 11.06 -2.38 -21.58
CA THR A 218 11.60 -3.16 -20.45
C THR A 218 12.14 -2.28 -19.32
N ASP A 219 11.91 -2.71 -18.07
CA ASP A 219 12.37 -2.02 -16.84
C ASP A 219 13.71 -2.64 -16.37
N ALA A 220 14.81 -2.27 -17.01
CA ALA A 220 16.17 -2.67 -16.62
C ALA A 220 16.89 -1.51 -15.87
N PRO A 221 17.86 -1.82 -14.99
CA PRO A 221 18.62 -0.78 -14.29
C PRO A 221 19.36 0.14 -15.30
N PRO A 222 19.54 1.43 -14.96
CA PRO A 222 20.15 2.39 -15.87
C PRO A 222 21.56 1.97 -16.28
N VAL A 223 21.81 2.01 -17.59
CA VAL A 223 23.11 1.64 -18.18
C VAL A 223 23.82 2.91 -18.65
N PRO A 224 25.05 3.21 -18.18
CA PRO A 224 25.78 4.41 -18.58
C PRO A 224 26.30 4.27 -20.02
N LEU A 225 25.97 5.22 -20.90
CA LEU A 225 26.28 5.19 -22.33
C LEU A 225 27.40 6.16 -22.73
N ALA A 226 27.30 7.44 -22.36
CA ALA A 226 28.23 8.50 -22.77
C ALA A 226 28.67 9.36 -21.59
N ARG A 227 29.88 9.94 -21.64
CA ARG A 227 30.35 10.88 -20.62
C ARG A 227 30.00 12.30 -21.04
N GLN A 228 29.49 13.13 -20.14
CA GLN A 228 29.07 14.49 -20.51
C GLN A 228 30.30 15.36 -20.87
N PRO A 229 30.30 16.06 -22.03
CA PRO A 229 31.38 16.98 -22.38
C PRO A 229 31.34 18.27 -21.53
N GLY A 230 32.10 18.29 -20.44
CA GLY A 230 32.61 19.47 -19.72
C GLY A 230 31.69 20.69 -19.57
N GLY A 231 30.68 20.61 -18.71
CA GLY A 231 29.95 21.77 -18.15
C GLY A 231 29.88 21.68 -16.62
N PRO A 232 29.76 22.80 -15.87
CA PRO A 232 29.73 22.76 -14.41
C PRO A 232 28.53 21.91 -13.92
N PRO A 233 28.66 21.19 -12.79
CA PRO A 233 27.64 20.27 -12.31
C PRO A 233 26.34 21.04 -12.02
N THR A 234 25.34 20.83 -12.86
CA THR A 234 23.98 21.31 -12.64
C THR A 234 23.41 20.62 -11.40
N PRO A 235 22.80 21.34 -10.46
CA PRO A 235 22.26 20.73 -9.25
C PRO A 235 21.18 19.71 -9.61
N ARG A 236 21.33 18.49 -9.06
CA ARG A 236 20.46 17.32 -9.18
C ARG A 236 18.98 17.71 -9.32
N GLN A 237 18.41 17.52 -10.51
CA GLN A 237 16.96 17.42 -10.68
C GLN A 237 16.64 15.92 -10.66
N GLN A 238 15.57 15.42 -10.03
CA GLN A 238 15.28 13.96 -9.97
C GLN A 238 14.28 13.50 -11.04
N PRO A 239 14.46 12.36 -11.75
CA PRO A 239 13.75 12.01 -12.98
C PRO A 239 12.23 12.10 -12.86
N HIS A 240 11.59 12.81 -13.80
CA HIS A 240 10.15 13.05 -13.78
C HIS A 240 9.39 11.80 -14.21
N ALA A 241 8.88 11.06 -13.24
CA ALA A 241 7.70 10.23 -13.45
C ALA A 241 6.54 11.14 -13.88
N ASN A 242 5.84 10.78 -14.96
CA ASN A 242 4.59 11.43 -15.37
C ASN A 242 3.69 11.57 -14.13
N GLY A 243 3.46 12.82 -13.71
CA GLY A 243 2.70 13.15 -12.49
C GLY A 243 3.53 13.66 -11.29
N GLN A 244 4.74 14.19 -11.47
CA GLN A 244 5.47 14.79 -10.34
C GLN A 244 4.85 16.11 -9.88
N HIS A 245 4.00 15.98 -8.87
CA HIS A 245 3.77 16.94 -7.81
C HIS A 245 5.08 17.65 -7.36
N PRO A 246 5.14 19.00 -7.32
CA PRO A 246 6.34 19.75 -6.92
C PRO A 246 6.95 19.24 -5.59
N ASP A 247 8.28 19.16 -5.52
CA ASP A 247 8.98 18.80 -4.28
C ASP A 247 8.76 19.92 -3.24
N PRO A 248 8.17 19.64 -2.06
CA PRO A 248 8.03 20.65 -1.01
C PRO A 248 9.34 21.34 -0.62
N ARG A 249 10.50 20.70 -0.82
CA ARG A 249 11.80 21.31 -0.56
C ARG A 249 12.04 22.55 -1.44
N SER A 250 11.57 22.56 -2.69
CA SER A 250 11.70 23.72 -3.57
C SER A 250 10.78 24.87 -3.19
N LEU A 251 9.72 24.59 -2.42
CA LEU A 251 8.74 25.59 -1.97
C LEU A 251 9.20 26.35 -0.71
N LEU A 252 10.21 25.83 0.01
CA LEU A 252 10.66 26.40 1.28
C LEU A 252 11.27 27.80 1.12
N THR A 253 12.05 28.02 0.06
CA THR A 253 12.71 29.31 -0.18
C THR A 253 11.70 30.39 -0.53
N ASP A 254 10.72 30.07 -1.36
CA ASP A 254 9.64 31.00 -1.75
C ASP A 254 8.74 31.33 -0.55
N LEU A 255 8.37 30.32 0.24
CA LEU A 255 7.53 30.52 1.43
C LEU A 255 8.25 31.27 2.55
N ALA A 256 9.56 31.08 2.72
CA ALA A 256 10.33 31.83 3.72
C ALA A 256 10.28 33.35 3.46
N VAL A 257 10.30 33.75 2.18
CA VAL A 257 10.23 35.16 1.77
C VAL A 257 8.82 35.70 1.93
N VAL A 258 7.79 34.93 1.55
CA VAL A 258 6.38 35.37 1.60
C VAL A 258 5.85 35.48 3.04
N GLU A 259 6.19 34.52 3.90
CA GLU A 259 5.67 34.40 5.28
C GLU A 259 6.62 35.01 6.33
N GLY A 260 7.78 35.54 5.92
CA GLY A 260 8.77 36.14 6.82
C GLY A 260 9.40 35.15 7.80
N LEU A 261 9.65 33.91 7.37
CA LEU A 261 10.17 32.84 8.22
C LEU A 261 11.69 32.95 8.40
N ASP A 262 12.18 32.70 9.61
CA ASP A 262 13.61 32.69 9.91
C ASP A 262 14.23 31.35 9.49
N VAL A 263 14.89 31.35 8.33
CA VAL A 263 15.55 30.18 7.72
C VAL A 263 16.60 29.57 8.66
N ALA A 264 17.25 30.36 9.52
CA ALA A 264 18.26 29.85 10.45
C ALA A 264 17.65 28.91 11.51
N ARG A 265 16.36 29.05 11.80
CA ARG A 265 15.65 28.26 12.82
C ARG A 265 14.93 27.03 12.27
N PHE A 266 15.02 26.74 10.97
CA PHE A 266 14.36 25.56 10.38
C PHE A 266 14.76 24.25 11.06
N GLY A 267 16.02 24.13 11.48
CA GLY A 267 16.56 22.95 12.18
C GLY A 267 15.89 22.60 13.52
N ASP A 268 15.25 23.57 14.16
CA ASP A 268 14.59 23.43 15.47
C ASP A 268 13.10 23.06 15.35
N THR A 269 12.59 22.94 14.13
CA THR A 269 11.17 22.78 13.80
C THR A 269 10.89 21.45 13.10
N ALA A 270 9.62 21.13 12.89
CA ALA A 270 9.20 19.95 12.14
C ALA A 270 9.67 20.00 10.67
N LEU A 271 9.91 21.21 10.11
CA LEU A 271 10.49 21.37 8.76
C LEU A 271 11.87 20.75 8.62
N ALA A 272 12.62 20.57 9.71
CA ALA A 272 13.91 19.90 9.67
C ALA A 272 13.83 18.46 9.13
N SER A 273 12.64 17.84 9.16
CA SER A 273 12.41 16.51 8.57
C SER A 273 12.45 16.50 7.03
N LEU A 274 12.35 17.66 6.38
CA LEU A 274 12.39 17.81 4.92
C LEU A 274 13.82 17.86 4.38
N ALA A 275 14.74 18.45 5.15
CA ALA A 275 16.17 18.34 4.91
C ALA A 275 16.65 16.98 5.43
N HIS A 276 17.54 16.26 4.73
CA HIS A 276 18.04 14.94 5.11
C HIS A 276 18.87 14.90 6.43
N VAL A 277 18.56 15.77 7.38
CA VAL A 277 19.14 15.78 8.72
C VAL A 277 18.61 14.55 9.46
N PRO A 278 19.49 13.62 9.86
CA PRO A 278 19.09 12.47 10.68
C PRO A 278 18.36 12.98 11.92
N GLU A 279 17.18 12.44 12.21
CA GLU A 279 16.45 12.84 13.42
C GLU A 279 17.35 12.63 14.64
N PRO A 280 17.70 13.67 15.42
CA PRO A 280 18.33 13.45 16.70
C PRO A 280 17.33 12.68 17.54
N GLY A 281 17.59 11.39 17.74
CA GLY A 281 16.78 10.51 18.58
C GLY A 281 16.77 11.08 19.99
N ARG A 282 15.77 11.90 20.30
CA ARG A 282 15.58 12.39 21.66
C ARG A 282 15.10 11.19 22.46
N ARG A 283 16.01 10.61 23.26
CA ARG A 283 15.64 9.71 24.36
C ARG A 283 14.88 10.53 25.41
N GLY A 284 13.63 10.87 25.10
CA GLY A 284 12.67 11.27 26.12
C GLY A 284 12.20 10.03 26.87
N ASP A 285 11.67 10.22 28.07
CA ASP A 285 10.93 9.16 28.75
C ASP A 285 9.82 8.64 27.83
N PRO A 286 9.57 7.32 27.80
CA PRO A 286 8.53 6.75 26.95
C PRO A 286 7.19 7.39 27.31
N ALA A 287 6.61 8.12 26.35
CA ALA A 287 5.31 8.76 26.55
C ALA A 287 4.24 7.67 26.68
N ILE A 288 3.55 7.67 27.82
CA ILE A 288 2.43 6.76 28.06
C ILE A 288 1.23 7.27 27.28
N PRO A 289 0.60 6.46 26.42
CA PRO A 289 -0.58 6.89 25.69
C PRO A 289 -1.75 7.10 26.65
N ILE A 290 -2.42 8.24 26.55
CA ILE A 290 -3.56 8.60 27.39
C ILE A 290 -4.78 8.78 26.49
N SER A 291 -5.79 7.93 26.71
CA SER A 291 -7.05 7.97 25.98
C SER A 291 -8.20 7.51 26.87
N ALA A 292 -9.30 8.25 26.88
CA ALA A 292 -10.55 7.84 27.53
C ALA A 292 -11.38 6.91 26.62
N ALA A 293 -11.23 7.07 25.30
CA ALA A 293 -11.80 6.21 24.28
C ALA A 293 -10.98 4.93 24.07
N PRO A 294 -11.62 3.81 23.67
CA PRO A 294 -10.92 2.61 23.24
C PRO A 294 -9.96 2.92 22.08
N VAL A 295 -8.70 2.51 22.22
CA VAL A 295 -7.65 2.74 21.22
C VAL A 295 -6.94 1.44 20.90
N SER A 296 -6.71 1.20 19.62
CA SER A 296 -6.05 -0.04 19.19
C SER A 296 -4.53 0.00 19.34
N GLU A 297 -3.88 -1.14 19.08
CA GLU A 297 -2.42 -1.22 19.12
C GLU A 297 -1.74 -0.32 18.06
N SER A 298 -2.34 -0.11 16.87
CA SER A 298 -1.82 0.85 15.88
C SER A 298 -1.87 2.27 16.40
N HIS A 299 -2.94 2.64 17.11
CA HIS A 299 -3.06 3.96 17.74
C HIS A 299 -1.94 4.17 18.75
N HIS A 300 -1.67 3.22 19.65
CA HIS A 300 -0.58 3.33 20.62
C HIS A 300 0.79 3.54 19.96
N ARG A 301 1.09 2.81 18.87
CA ARG A 301 2.35 2.99 18.12
C ARG A 301 2.44 4.36 17.45
N ALA A 302 1.31 4.86 16.93
CA ALA A 302 1.24 6.19 16.35
C ALA A 302 1.41 7.29 17.39
N VAL A 303 0.82 7.15 18.58
CA VAL A 303 1.05 8.05 19.73
C VAL A 303 2.52 8.04 20.15
N GLU A 304 3.11 6.87 20.35
CA GLU A 304 4.52 6.75 20.72
C GLU A 304 5.44 7.42 19.68
N SER A 305 5.18 7.20 18.39
CA SER A 305 5.94 7.84 17.31
C SER A 305 5.74 9.35 17.29
N ALA A 306 4.51 9.86 17.45
CA ALA A 306 4.22 11.29 17.47
C ALA A 306 4.89 12.00 18.67
N MET A 307 5.01 11.30 19.80
CA MET A 307 5.66 11.82 20.99
C MET A 307 7.18 11.77 20.95
N THR A 308 7.79 10.90 20.15
CA THR A 308 9.25 10.69 20.14
C THR A 308 9.94 11.23 18.89
N ARG A 309 9.26 11.23 17.74
CA ARG A 309 9.86 11.58 16.43
C ARG A 309 9.50 12.97 15.97
N ARG A 310 10.35 13.54 15.11
CA ARG A 310 10.12 14.87 14.50
C ARG A 310 8.97 14.85 13.49
N LEU A 311 8.89 13.81 12.67
CA LEU A 311 7.81 13.62 11.70
C LEU A 311 7.22 12.22 11.84
N THR A 312 5.94 12.17 12.15
CA THR A 312 5.13 10.94 12.11
C THR A 312 4.06 11.10 11.03
N VAL A 313 4.03 10.16 10.09
CA VAL A 313 3.01 10.11 9.04
C VAL A 313 2.21 8.83 9.23
N VAL A 314 0.89 8.97 9.30
CA VAL A 314 -0.07 7.90 9.57
C VAL A 314 -1.07 7.80 8.43
N ALA A 315 -1.06 6.64 7.76
CA ALA A 315 -2.12 6.22 6.86
C ALA A 315 -3.33 5.80 7.68
N ALA A 316 -4.42 6.57 7.56
CA ALA A 316 -5.67 6.34 8.25
C ALA A 316 -6.82 6.27 7.23
N PRO A 317 -7.10 5.08 6.69
CA PRO A 317 -8.31 4.85 5.91
C PRO A 317 -9.58 5.28 6.67
N PRO A 318 -10.66 5.72 6.00
CA PRO A 318 -11.88 6.13 6.66
C PRO A 318 -12.54 4.96 7.40
N GLY A 319 -12.75 5.12 8.71
CA GLY A 319 -13.27 4.06 9.58
C GLY A 319 -12.22 3.38 10.47
N ASN A 320 -10.96 3.86 10.45
CA ASN A 320 -9.87 3.29 11.25
C ASN A 320 -9.46 4.14 12.47
N GLY A 321 -10.33 5.03 12.94
CA GLY A 321 -10.09 5.81 14.17
C GLY A 321 -9.14 7.02 14.04
N ALA A 322 -8.99 7.62 12.85
CA ALA A 322 -8.14 8.80 12.61
C ALA A 322 -8.36 9.93 13.66
N HIS A 323 -9.62 10.20 13.98
CA HIS A 323 -9.99 11.21 14.95
C HIS A 323 -9.63 10.81 16.40
N THR A 324 -9.92 9.56 16.77
CA THR A 324 -9.52 8.97 18.06
C THR A 324 -8.00 9.06 18.25
N LEU A 325 -7.22 8.86 17.18
CA LEU A 325 -5.77 9.06 17.21
C LEU A 325 -5.41 10.51 17.55
N ALA A 326 -6.00 11.49 16.85
CA ALA A 326 -5.71 12.91 17.06
C ALA A 326 -6.00 13.32 18.52
N THR A 327 -7.14 12.88 19.06
CA THR A 327 -7.54 13.15 20.45
C THR A 327 -6.59 12.49 21.46
N ALA A 328 -6.26 11.20 21.28
CA ALA A 328 -5.32 10.49 22.16
C ALA A 328 -3.92 11.13 22.16
N VAL A 329 -3.43 11.59 21.01
CA VAL A 329 -2.14 12.28 20.89
C VAL A 329 -2.19 13.64 21.59
N ALA A 330 -3.28 14.41 21.41
CA ALA A 330 -3.45 15.68 22.10
C ALA A 330 -3.47 15.49 23.62
N HIS A 331 -4.26 14.55 24.13
CA HIS A 331 -4.31 14.20 25.55
C HIS A 331 -2.93 13.81 26.11
N THR A 332 -2.20 12.96 25.39
CA THR A 332 -0.86 12.51 25.78
C THR A 332 0.15 13.66 25.82
N ALA A 333 0.12 14.56 24.84
CA ALA A 333 0.99 15.73 24.78
C ALA A 333 0.70 16.71 25.92
N VAL A 334 -0.58 17.03 26.15
CA VAL A 334 -1.02 17.95 27.21
C VAL A 334 -0.63 17.45 28.59
N ALA A 335 -0.84 16.16 28.85
CA ALA A 335 -0.39 15.47 30.07
C ALA A 335 1.12 15.55 30.28
N SER A 336 1.88 15.52 29.18
CA SER A 336 3.34 15.65 29.19
C SER A 336 3.82 17.10 29.32
N GLY A 337 2.92 18.08 29.52
CA GLY A 337 3.30 19.48 29.61
C GLY A 337 3.48 20.21 28.28
N GLN A 338 3.15 19.56 27.15
CA GLN A 338 3.46 20.04 25.81
C GLN A 338 2.27 20.77 25.17
N SER A 339 2.57 21.75 24.31
CA SER A 339 1.56 22.48 23.54
C SER A 339 1.30 21.83 22.18
N VAL A 340 0.02 21.82 21.76
CA VAL A 340 -0.46 21.17 20.54
C VAL A 340 -1.19 22.18 19.65
N LEU A 341 -0.89 22.15 18.34
CA LEU A 341 -1.64 22.83 17.30
C LEU A 341 -2.38 21.78 16.45
N PHE A 342 -3.70 21.72 16.53
CA PHE A 342 -4.55 20.91 15.66
C PHE A 342 -4.94 21.71 14.42
N VAL A 343 -4.82 21.09 13.26
CA VAL A 343 -5.07 21.68 11.95
C VAL A 343 -6.03 20.79 11.19
N ALA A 344 -7.13 21.36 10.73
CA ALA A 344 -8.12 20.68 9.88
C ALA A 344 -8.32 21.41 8.54
N SER A 345 -8.89 20.71 7.55
CA SER A 345 -9.18 21.30 6.23
C SER A 345 -10.24 22.40 6.26
N ASP A 346 -11.09 22.42 7.28
CA ASP A 346 -12.22 23.35 7.41
C ASP A 346 -12.50 23.68 8.88
N THR A 347 -13.18 24.81 9.09
CA THR A 347 -13.50 25.34 10.43
C THR A 347 -14.43 24.41 11.21
N ALA A 348 -15.40 23.77 10.53
CA ALA A 348 -16.34 22.87 11.19
C ALA A 348 -15.64 21.66 11.82
N SER A 349 -14.64 21.09 11.15
CA SER A 349 -13.82 19.99 11.66
C SER A 349 -12.92 20.42 12.82
N ALA A 350 -12.34 21.63 12.74
CA ALA A 350 -11.55 22.20 13.85
C ALA A 350 -12.41 22.48 15.09
N ASP A 351 -13.64 22.97 14.89
CA ASP A 351 -14.60 23.22 15.96
C ASP A 351 -15.13 21.90 16.56
N ALA A 352 -15.40 20.89 15.73
CA ALA A 352 -15.82 19.56 16.20
C ALA A 352 -14.73 18.92 17.08
N PHE A 353 -13.46 18.96 16.66
CA PHE A 353 -12.34 18.53 17.49
C PHE A 353 -12.27 19.29 18.82
N THR A 354 -12.45 20.61 18.77
CA THR A 354 -12.47 21.46 19.98
C THR A 354 -13.59 21.06 20.94
N VAL A 355 -14.79 20.79 20.42
CA VAL A 355 -15.92 20.33 21.24
C VAL A 355 -15.61 18.97 21.83
N GLU A 356 -15.10 18.02 21.05
CA GLU A 356 -14.84 16.66 21.51
C GLU A 356 -13.78 16.59 22.60
N VAL A 357 -12.64 17.27 22.39
CA VAL A 357 -11.59 17.38 23.42
C VAL A 357 -12.16 18.04 24.69
N ARG A 358 -13.20 18.88 24.59
CA ARG A 358 -13.89 19.46 25.75
C ARG A 358 -14.97 18.55 26.35
N THR A 359 -15.57 17.61 25.60
CA THR A 359 -16.69 16.76 26.06
C THR A 359 -16.27 15.38 26.55
N GLU A 360 -15.29 14.71 25.91
CA GLU A 360 -14.72 13.46 26.42
C GLU A 360 -14.12 13.64 27.83
N LEU A 361 -13.83 14.89 28.13
CA LEU A 361 -13.49 15.39 29.42
C LEU A 361 -14.77 15.96 30.04
N GLU A 362 -15.32 15.34 31.09
CA GLU A 362 -16.23 16.04 32.03
C GLU A 362 -15.53 17.22 32.77
N THR A 363 -14.45 17.74 32.20
CA THR A 363 -13.67 18.88 32.65
C THR A 363 -13.65 19.95 31.57
N ALA A 364 -14.50 20.96 31.76
CA ALA A 364 -14.60 22.19 30.98
C ALA A 364 -13.33 23.09 31.07
N HIS A 365 -12.13 22.50 31.12
CA HIS A 365 -10.91 23.17 31.55
C HIS A 365 -9.72 23.03 30.59
N LEU A 366 -9.84 22.23 29.51
CA LEU A 366 -9.00 22.45 28.33
C LEU A 366 -9.63 23.58 27.52
N VAL A 367 -9.07 24.77 27.68
CA VAL A 367 -9.27 25.82 26.68
C VAL A 367 -8.68 25.26 25.39
N ALA A 368 -9.45 25.29 24.32
CA ALA A 368 -8.95 25.20 22.96
C ALA A 368 -9.18 26.57 22.34
N GLY A 369 -8.12 27.19 21.86
CA GLY A 369 -8.17 28.51 21.24
C GLY A 369 -8.56 28.37 19.77
N GLY A 370 -9.59 29.12 19.37
CA GLY A 370 -10.09 29.27 18.00
C GLY A 370 -10.92 30.56 17.91
N PRO A 371 -11.34 31.01 16.71
CA PRO A 371 -12.06 32.27 16.52
C PRO A 371 -13.34 32.39 17.37
N ALA A 372 -13.95 31.26 17.72
CA ALA A 372 -15.13 31.15 18.57
C ALA A 372 -14.81 30.90 20.07
N ALA A 373 -13.65 31.31 20.56
CA ALA A 373 -13.28 31.17 21.97
C ALA A 373 -14.19 32.03 22.89
N VAL A 374 -15.26 31.42 23.40
CA VAL A 374 -16.02 31.96 24.53
C VAL A 374 -15.10 32.01 25.76
N ARG A 375 -14.88 33.22 26.28
CA ARG A 375 -14.12 33.47 27.52
C ARG A 375 -14.84 32.82 28.70
N GLY A 376 -14.38 31.64 29.12
CA GLY A 376 -14.76 31.08 30.42
C GLY A 376 -14.22 31.95 31.55
N ARG A 377 -15.07 32.82 32.10
CA ARG A 377 -14.79 33.52 33.37
C ARG A 377 -15.08 32.56 34.52
N GLY A 378 -14.03 32.09 35.20
CA GLY A 378 -14.13 31.37 36.45
C GLY A 378 -12.92 31.68 37.33
N SER A 379 -13.01 32.74 38.14
CA SER A 379 -11.99 33.05 39.15
C SER A 379 -12.28 32.27 40.43
N GLY A 380 -11.54 31.18 40.65
CA GLY A 380 -11.52 30.46 41.92
C GLY A 380 -10.09 30.37 42.44
N HIS A 381 -9.76 31.11 43.49
CA HIS A 381 -8.50 30.92 44.22
C HIS A 381 -8.69 29.70 45.13
N GLY A 382 -8.03 28.58 44.82
CA GLY A 382 -7.97 27.44 45.72
C GLY A 382 -6.98 27.72 46.87
N THR A 383 -7.28 27.25 48.08
CA THR A 383 -6.35 27.39 49.21
C THR A 383 -5.04 26.62 48.98
N LEU A 384 -3.95 26.98 49.68
CA LEU A 384 -2.68 26.24 49.60
C LEU A 384 -2.84 24.75 49.98
N GLN A 385 -3.78 24.44 50.87
CA GLN A 385 -4.12 23.08 51.25
C GLN A 385 -4.79 22.33 50.10
N GLU A 386 -5.76 22.94 49.42
CA GLU A 386 -6.37 22.36 48.21
C GLU A 386 -5.35 22.15 47.08
N CYS A 387 -4.34 23.02 46.96
CA CYS A 387 -3.28 22.84 45.97
C CYS A 387 -2.38 21.64 46.30
N ARG A 388 -2.14 21.36 47.59
CA ARG A 388 -1.37 20.18 48.04
C ARG A 388 -2.14 18.89 47.86
N THR A 389 -3.41 18.83 48.29
CA THR A 389 -4.24 17.64 48.11
C THR A 389 -4.41 17.29 46.63
N ARG A 390 -4.59 18.30 45.76
CA ARG A 390 -4.64 18.09 44.30
C ARG A 390 -3.33 17.57 43.72
N ALA A 391 -2.18 18.01 44.23
CA ALA A 391 -0.87 17.52 43.76
C ALA A 391 -0.62 16.07 44.20
N GLU A 392 -1.12 15.67 45.37
CA GLU A 392 -1.11 14.29 45.85
C GLU A 392 -2.04 13.41 45.00
N GLU A 393 -3.28 13.84 44.75
CA GLU A 393 -4.25 13.19 43.86
C GLU A 393 -3.69 13.02 42.43
N GLU A 394 -3.02 14.04 41.88
CA GLU A 394 -2.39 13.97 40.56
C GLU A 394 -1.24 12.96 40.53
N THR A 395 -0.46 12.89 41.61
CA THR A 395 0.65 11.93 41.74
C THR A 395 0.15 10.49 41.86
N GLU A 396 -0.92 10.28 42.61
CA GLU A 396 -1.58 8.97 42.75
C GLU A 396 -2.19 8.52 41.43
N ALA A 397 -2.97 9.39 40.77
CA ALA A 397 -3.56 9.11 39.47
C ALA A 397 -2.50 8.81 38.40
N ARG A 398 -1.39 9.55 38.41
CA ARG A 398 -0.23 9.26 37.54
C ARG A 398 0.39 7.90 37.87
N THR A 399 0.56 7.56 39.14
CA THR A 399 1.14 6.27 39.53
C THR A 399 0.25 5.10 39.11
N ALA A 400 -1.07 5.23 39.24
CA ALA A 400 -2.03 4.25 38.75
C ALA A 400 -1.93 4.08 37.22
N LEU A 401 -1.90 5.19 36.48
CA LEU A 401 -1.70 5.17 35.02
C LEU A 401 -0.43 4.42 34.59
N TYR A 402 0.70 4.65 35.26
CA TYR A 402 1.96 3.95 34.96
C TYR A 402 1.87 2.46 35.24
N ARG A 403 1.23 2.08 36.36
CA ARG A 403 1.04 0.69 36.75
C ARG A 403 0.17 -0.06 35.75
N ASP A 404 -0.95 0.53 35.36
CA ASP A 404 -1.92 -0.11 34.48
C ASP A 404 -1.36 -0.22 33.05
N TRP A 405 -0.65 0.81 32.56
CA TRP A 405 0.07 0.73 31.29
C TRP A 405 1.18 -0.33 31.30
N ALA A 406 1.92 -0.47 32.41
CA ALA A 406 2.92 -1.52 32.55
C ALA A 406 2.29 -2.92 32.48
N ALA A 407 1.10 -3.11 33.08
CA ALA A 407 0.36 -4.37 32.97
C ALA A 407 -0.05 -4.67 31.52
N VAL A 408 -0.51 -3.68 30.76
CA VAL A 408 -0.79 -3.82 29.31
C VAL A 408 0.45 -4.27 28.55
N CYS A 409 1.60 -3.63 28.79
CA CYS A 409 2.87 -3.98 28.16
C CYS A 409 3.30 -5.43 28.47
N VAL A 410 3.18 -5.85 29.74
CA VAL A 410 3.53 -7.21 30.17
C VAL A 410 2.61 -8.25 29.50
N ALA A 411 1.30 -8.03 29.51
CA ALA A 411 0.34 -8.95 28.89
C ALA A 411 0.58 -9.07 27.37
N ARG A 412 0.82 -7.95 26.68
CA ARG A 412 1.19 -7.95 25.24
C ARG A 412 2.47 -8.72 24.98
N ALA A 413 3.50 -8.51 25.79
CA ALA A 413 4.80 -9.19 25.64
C ALA A 413 4.69 -10.71 25.87
N ALA A 414 3.84 -11.14 26.80
CA ALA A 414 3.56 -12.55 27.05
C ALA A 414 2.88 -13.21 25.84
N ILE A 415 1.85 -12.57 25.27
CA ILE A 415 1.18 -13.05 24.05
C ILE A 415 2.15 -13.05 22.86
N ASP A 416 2.98 -12.02 22.70
CA ASP A 416 4.02 -11.97 21.67
C ASP A 416 5.03 -13.12 21.80
N ALA A 417 5.36 -13.53 23.03
CA ALA A 417 6.24 -14.67 23.27
C ALA A 417 5.60 -15.98 22.82
N ILE A 418 4.32 -16.19 23.11
CA ILE A 418 3.58 -17.38 22.64
C ILE A 418 3.50 -17.39 21.11
N ALA A 419 3.15 -16.27 20.48
CA ALA A 419 3.10 -16.18 19.03
C ALA A 419 4.47 -16.49 18.38
N ARG A 420 5.58 -16.07 19.01
CA ARG A 420 6.93 -16.44 18.55
C ARG A 420 7.17 -17.94 18.64
N ILE A 421 6.87 -18.54 19.79
CA ILE A 421 7.05 -19.98 20.00
C ILE A 421 6.21 -20.80 19.02
N GLU A 422 4.95 -20.42 18.80
CA GLU A 422 4.04 -21.16 17.91
C GLU A 422 4.39 -20.99 16.42
N ARG A 423 4.93 -19.82 16.01
CA ARG A 423 5.51 -19.64 14.67
C ARG A 423 6.71 -20.56 14.46
N ASP A 424 7.62 -20.61 15.43
CA ASP A 424 8.81 -21.44 15.34
C ASP A 424 8.42 -22.92 15.30
N LEU A 425 7.41 -23.32 16.08
CA LEU A 425 6.80 -24.65 16.00
C LEU A 425 6.20 -24.92 14.61
N ALA A 426 5.49 -23.97 13.98
CA ALA A 426 4.91 -24.20 12.66
C ALA A 426 5.99 -24.45 11.59
N LEU A 427 7.06 -23.64 11.59
CA LEU A 427 8.21 -23.83 10.70
C LEU A 427 8.92 -25.18 10.95
N LEU A 428 9.10 -25.54 12.23
CA LEU A 428 9.72 -26.81 12.60
C LEU A 428 8.79 -28.00 12.27
N ALA A 429 7.48 -27.87 12.38
CA ALA A 429 6.51 -28.91 11.98
C ALA A 429 6.60 -29.20 10.48
N GLU A 430 6.68 -28.16 9.65
CA GLU A 430 6.85 -28.28 8.20
C GLU A 430 8.19 -28.94 7.84
N ALA A 431 9.29 -28.49 8.44
CA ALA A 431 10.60 -29.10 8.26
C ALA A 431 10.62 -30.58 8.67
N ARG A 432 9.97 -30.92 9.79
CA ARG A 432 9.78 -32.32 10.23
C ARG A 432 8.96 -33.12 9.23
N GLY A 433 7.88 -32.55 8.69
CA GLY A 433 7.06 -33.18 7.65
C GLY A 433 7.87 -33.53 6.41
N GLN A 434 8.73 -32.62 5.94
CA GLN A 434 9.64 -32.86 4.82
C GLN A 434 10.67 -33.96 5.12
N ILE A 435 11.18 -34.02 6.35
CA ILE A 435 12.10 -35.09 6.79
C ILE A 435 11.40 -36.47 6.74
N ILE A 436 10.16 -36.54 7.25
CA ILE A 436 9.35 -37.76 7.23
C ILE A 436 8.99 -38.18 5.81
N ALA A 437 8.60 -37.23 4.96
CA ALA A 437 8.32 -37.48 3.54
C ALA A 437 9.56 -37.99 2.79
N ALA A 438 10.77 -37.59 3.21
CA ALA A 438 12.04 -38.11 2.70
C ALA A 438 12.42 -39.50 3.27
N GLY A 439 11.53 -40.16 4.03
CA GLY A 439 11.72 -41.52 4.55
C GLY A 439 12.47 -41.61 5.88
N TRP A 440 12.78 -40.49 6.52
CA TRP A 440 13.46 -40.45 7.82
C TRP A 440 12.45 -40.25 8.94
N ASP A 441 12.34 -41.19 9.89
CA ASP A 441 11.50 -41.01 11.08
C ASP A 441 12.32 -40.43 12.26
N PRO A 442 12.14 -39.14 12.62
CA PRO A 442 12.84 -38.53 13.74
C PRO A 442 12.52 -39.19 15.08
N LYS A 443 11.30 -39.72 15.26
CA LYS A 443 10.93 -40.41 16.49
C LYS A 443 11.74 -41.69 16.62
N ALA A 444 11.81 -42.52 15.58
CA ALA A 444 12.65 -43.73 15.60
C ALA A 444 14.14 -43.43 15.77
N LEU A 445 14.67 -42.42 15.06
CA LEU A 445 16.10 -42.06 15.09
C LEU A 445 16.59 -41.65 16.49
N PHE A 446 15.76 -40.92 17.24
CA PHE A 446 16.13 -40.39 18.57
C PHE A 446 15.34 -41.02 19.71
N ARG A 447 14.99 -42.30 19.58
CA ARG A 447 14.37 -43.12 20.65
C ARG A 447 15.33 -43.38 21.81
N THR A 448 16.56 -43.77 21.50
CA THR A 448 17.55 -44.25 22.49
C THR A 448 18.55 -43.18 22.91
N THR A 449 18.81 -42.19 22.07
CA THR A 449 19.80 -41.13 22.33
C THR A 449 19.16 -39.78 22.09
N SER A 450 19.42 -38.81 22.97
CA SER A 450 18.85 -37.48 22.81
C SER A 450 19.47 -36.75 21.62
N PRO A 451 18.70 -35.91 20.89
CA PRO A 451 19.24 -35.09 19.81
C PRO A 451 20.41 -34.19 20.26
N ARG A 452 20.38 -33.72 21.52
CA ARG A 452 21.44 -32.93 22.16
C ARG A 452 22.75 -33.68 22.33
N GLU A 453 22.69 -34.97 22.62
CA GLU A 453 23.88 -35.82 22.73
C GLU A 453 24.45 -36.12 21.35
N TRP A 454 23.58 -36.35 20.36
CA TRP A 454 23.97 -36.51 18.97
C TRP A 454 24.69 -35.29 18.41
N LEU A 455 24.17 -34.07 18.62
CA LEU A 455 24.84 -32.84 18.18
C LEU A 455 26.19 -32.65 18.88
N ARG A 456 26.28 -32.96 20.18
CA ARG A 456 27.55 -32.94 20.92
C ARG A 456 28.56 -33.94 20.35
N TRP A 457 28.13 -35.14 19.95
CA TRP A 457 29.02 -36.12 19.31
C TRP A 457 29.45 -35.68 17.91
N ALA A 458 28.54 -35.10 17.12
CA ALA A 458 28.85 -34.55 15.80
C ALA A 458 29.89 -33.41 15.88
N GLU A 459 29.76 -32.52 16.87
CA GLU A 459 30.72 -31.44 17.13
C GLU A 459 32.07 -31.99 17.63
N GLN A 460 32.06 -32.98 18.52
CA GLN A 460 33.30 -33.65 18.97
C GLN A 460 34.00 -34.42 17.85
N ALA A 461 33.26 -34.93 16.86
CA ALA A 461 33.81 -35.61 15.69
C ALA A 461 34.44 -34.63 14.68
N SER A 462 33.92 -33.40 14.59
CA SER A 462 34.39 -32.36 13.65
C SER A 462 35.56 -31.51 14.19
N GLN A 463 35.73 -31.42 15.51
CA GLN A 463 36.84 -30.67 16.11
C GLN A 463 38.19 -31.40 15.95
N ARG A 464 39.20 -30.68 15.43
CA ARG A 464 40.55 -31.18 15.13
C ARG A 464 41.47 -31.08 16.36
N PHE A 465 41.12 -31.73 17.47
CA PHE A 465 41.95 -31.76 18.69
C PHE A 465 43.01 -32.90 18.66
N PRO A 466 44.15 -32.77 19.39
CA PRO A 466 45.24 -33.76 19.36
C PRO A 466 44.90 -35.10 20.05
N PHE A 467 43.81 -35.18 20.80
CA PHE A 467 43.35 -36.41 21.46
C PHE A 467 42.48 -37.28 20.53
N ARG A 468 43.12 -38.01 19.61
CA ARG A 468 42.51 -38.97 18.66
C ARG A 468 41.62 -40.05 19.31
N SER A 469 41.73 -40.28 20.62
CA SER A 469 40.95 -41.30 21.36
C SER A 469 39.47 -40.92 21.55
N ARG A 470 39.18 -39.63 21.82
CA ARG A 470 37.80 -39.12 21.99
C ARG A 470 37.05 -39.04 20.66
N GLN A 471 37.74 -38.64 19.59
CA GLN A 471 37.19 -38.64 18.23
C GLN A 471 36.81 -40.07 17.80
N ARG A 472 37.68 -41.06 18.06
CA ARG A 472 37.41 -42.48 17.76
C ARG A 472 36.24 -43.05 18.56
N THR A 473 36.03 -42.63 19.80
CA THR A 473 34.91 -43.11 20.63
C THR A 473 33.58 -42.48 20.21
N ALA A 474 33.58 -41.19 19.85
CA ALA A 474 32.40 -40.53 19.27
C ALA A 474 31.99 -41.16 17.93
N SER A 475 32.94 -41.36 17.00
CA SER A 475 32.68 -42.00 15.70
C SER A 475 32.23 -43.46 15.83
N ARG A 476 32.70 -44.21 16.84
CA ARG A 476 32.23 -45.58 17.12
C ARG A 476 30.81 -45.62 17.66
N ARG A 477 30.41 -44.62 18.47
CA ARG A 477 29.04 -44.52 19.02
C ARG A 477 28.00 -44.10 17.98
N MET A 478 28.41 -43.36 16.95
CA MET A 478 27.55 -42.98 15.82
C MET A 478 27.37 -44.10 14.77
N ALA A 479 27.80 -45.34 15.08
CA ALA A 479 27.90 -46.49 14.17
C ALA A 479 28.78 -46.20 12.94
N ALA A 480 30.06 -46.53 13.05
CA ALA A 480 31.04 -46.38 11.97
C ALA A 480 30.66 -47.27 10.77
N GLY A 481 30.22 -46.64 9.67
CA GLY A 481 29.87 -47.28 8.39
C GLY A 481 29.10 -46.37 7.42
N THR A 482 28.56 -45.24 7.89
CA THR A 482 27.65 -44.39 7.11
C THR A 482 28.38 -43.23 6.41
N ASP A 483 28.02 -43.00 5.14
CA ASP A 483 28.46 -41.89 4.28
C ASP A 483 28.49 -40.53 5.02
N PRO A 484 29.56 -39.71 4.89
CA PRO A 484 29.61 -38.34 5.41
C PRO A 484 28.35 -37.50 5.12
N ALA A 485 27.72 -37.69 3.96
CA ALA A 485 26.48 -37.01 3.60
C ALA A 485 25.30 -37.42 4.51
N VAL A 486 25.21 -38.70 4.87
CA VAL A 486 24.17 -39.21 5.78
C VAL A 486 24.40 -38.72 7.20
N LEU A 487 25.64 -38.64 7.67
CA LEU A 487 25.97 -38.07 8.98
C LEU A 487 25.62 -36.57 9.07
N ALA A 488 25.90 -35.82 8.01
CA ALA A 488 25.48 -34.42 7.90
C ALA A 488 23.95 -34.29 7.95
N ARG A 489 23.24 -35.19 7.24
CA ARG A 489 21.78 -35.23 7.23
C ARG A 489 21.20 -35.57 8.61
N ILE A 490 21.72 -36.58 9.31
CA ILE A 490 21.29 -36.94 10.68
C ILE A 490 21.55 -35.78 11.64
N SER A 491 22.67 -35.07 11.50
CA SER A 491 22.97 -33.88 12.32
C SER A 491 21.97 -32.75 12.08
N GLN A 492 21.57 -32.52 10.82
CA GLN A 492 20.50 -31.57 10.49
C GLN A 492 19.17 -31.99 11.12
N ILE A 493 18.79 -33.27 11.03
CA ILE A 493 17.55 -33.78 11.65
C ILE A 493 17.62 -33.64 13.17
N ALA A 494 18.77 -33.94 13.80
CA ALA A 494 18.97 -33.80 15.25
C ALA A 494 18.78 -32.35 15.72
N ARG A 495 19.26 -31.38 14.93
CA ARG A 495 19.05 -29.96 15.22
C ARG A 495 17.58 -29.57 15.18
N VAL A 496 16.87 -29.94 14.11
CA VAL A 496 15.42 -29.68 13.96
C VAL A 496 14.64 -30.36 15.09
N GLU A 497 14.96 -31.60 15.44
CA GLU A 497 14.31 -32.33 16.53
C GLU A 497 14.59 -31.70 17.90
N GLN A 498 15.82 -31.23 18.15
CA GLN A 498 16.18 -30.54 19.38
C GLN A 498 15.41 -29.22 19.53
N GLU A 499 15.42 -28.39 18.48
CA GLU A 499 14.73 -27.10 18.46
C GLU A 499 13.22 -27.31 18.63
N TRP A 500 12.64 -28.32 17.98
CA TRP A 500 11.24 -28.71 18.16
C TRP A 500 10.90 -29.07 19.60
N ARG A 501 11.67 -29.98 20.23
CA ARG A 501 11.41 -30.39 21.62
C ARG A 501 11.52 -29.21 22.57
N ALA A 502 12.52 -28.35 22.38
CA ALA A 502 12.71 -27.16 23.20
C ALA A 502 11.55 -26.16 23.05
N ALA A 503 11.07 -25.93 21.82
CA ALA A 503 9.93 -25.04 21.56
C ALA A 503 8.63 -25.61 22.12
N LEU A 504 8.40 -26.93 22.01
CA LEU A 504 7.22 -27.59 22.57
C LEU A 504 7.21 -27.53 24.10
N ASP A 505 8.36 -27.76 24.73
CA ASP A 505 8.53 -27.63 26.18
C ASP A 505 8.32 -26.17 26.65
N ALA A 506 8.79 -25.19 25.88
CA ALA A 506 8.52 -23.77 26.15
C ALA A 506 7.03 -23.45 26.06
N ARG A 507 6.32 -23.98 25.04
CA ARG A 507 4.88 -23.79 24.87
C ARG A 507 4.05 -24.44 25.98
N ARG A 508 4.48 -25.61 26.48
CA ARG A 508 3.82 -26.32 27.60
C ARG A 508 3.97 -25.61 28.95
N ARG A 509 5.07 -24.88 29.14
CA ARG A 509 5.31 -24.08 30.36
C ARG A 509 4.69 -22.69 30.30
N ALA A 510 4.30 -22.22 29.12
CA ALA A 510 3.65 -20.93 28.97
C ALA A 510 2.23 -20.95 29.55
N THR A 511 1.80 -19.83 30.12
CA THR A 511 0.43 -19.60 30.60
C THR A 511 -0.59 -19.86 29.48
N ALA A 512 -1.80 -20.27 29.86
CA ALA A 512 -2.88 -20.44 28.91
C ALA A 512 -3.17 -19.11 28.19
N LEU A 513 -3.42 -19.19 26.88
CA LEU A 513 -3.59 -17.99 26.07
C LEU A 513 -4.88 -17.23 26.43
N ASP A 514 -5.94 -17.96 26.82
CA ASP A 514 -7.21 -17.39 27.24
C ASP A 514 -7.06 -16.56 28.54
N GLU A 515 -6.25 -17.04 29.49
CA GLU A 515 -5.91 -16.30 30.73
C GLU A 515 -5.13 -15.02 30.39
N LEU A 516 -4.09 -15.11 29.55
CA LEU A 516 -3.31 -13.95 29.14
C LEU A 516 -4.12 -12.92 28.35
N TYR A 517 -5.10 -13.38 27.57
CA TYR A 517 -6.00 -12.49 26.85
C TYR A 517 -6.97 -11.78 27.80
N ALA A 518 -7.55 -12.50 28.76
CA ALA A 518 -8.39 -11.91 29.81
C ALA A 518 -7.61 -10.87 30.62
N ASP A 519 -6.36 -11.18 31.00
CA ASP A 519 -5.47 -10.24 31.68
C ASP A 519 -5.20 -8.99 30.82
N LEU A 520 -4.99 -9.16 29.51
CA LEU A 520 -4.79 -8.04 28.59
C LEU A 520 -6.03 -7.15 28.51
N VAL A 521 -7.23 -7.73 28.36
CA VAL A 521 -8.49 -6.97 28.29
C VAL A 521 -8.72 -6.21 29.59
N ALA A 522 -8.53 -6.87 30.74
CA ALA A 522 -8.64 -6.23 32.05
C ALA A 522 -7.63 -5.09 32.24
N ALA A 523 -6.38 -5.28 31.81
CA ALA A 523 -5.34 -4.26 31.87
C ALA A 523 -5.63 -3.06 30.96
N LEU A 524 -6.15 -3.29 29.74
CA LEU A 524 -6.56 -2.22 28.82
C LEU A 524 -7.71 -1.39 29.41
N GLU A 525 -8.70 -2.05 30.02
CA GLU A 525 -9.84 -1.38 30.65
C GLU A 525 -9.43 -0.63 31.93
N ALA A 526 -8.51 -1.18 32.72
CA ALA A 526 -7.90 -0.47 33.85
C ALA A 526 -7.15 0.78 33.38
N HIS A 527 -6.30 0.64 32.36
CA HIS A 527 -5.54 1.75 31.77
C HIS A 527 -6.44 2.86 31.23
N ARG A 528 -7.57 2.49 30.60
CA ARG A 528 -8.57 3.44 30.11
C ARG A 528 -9.22 4.22 31.25
N ARG A 529 -9.62 3.54 32.32
CA ARG A 529 -10.18 4.17 33.53
C ARG A 529 -9.17 5.07 34.22
N SER A 530 -7.92 4.63 34.38
CA SER A 530 -6.85 5.45 34.96
C SER A 530 -6.50 6.65 34.07
N SER A 531 -6.56 6.51 32.75
CA SER A 531 -6.37 7.60 31.79
C SER A 531 -7.44 8.68 31.95
N ALA A 532 -8.72 8.28 31.99
CA ALA A 532 -9.83 9.21 32.22
C ALA A 532 -9.72 9.92 33.57
N ALA A 533 -9.41 9.18 34.65
CA ALA A 533 -9.21 9.75 35.98
C ALA A 533 -8.03 10.74 36.02
N TYR A 534 -6.89 10.38 35.41
CA TYR A 534 -5.72 11.25 35.33
C TYR A 534 -6.02 12.54 34.56
N LEU A 535 -6.70 12.45 33.41
CA LEU A 535 -7.11 13.62 32.63
C LEU A 535 -8.00 14.56 33.45
N ALA A 536 -8.97 14.01 34.19
CA ALA A 536 -9.87 14.80 35.03
C ALA A 536 -9.14 15.54 36.15
N VAL A 537 -8.17 14.91 36.82
CA VAL A 537 -7.36 15.56 37.87
C VAL A 537 -6.41 16.60 37.28
N HIS A 538 -5.71 16.25 36.19
CA HIS A 538 -4.72 17.12 35.55
C HIS A 538 -5.35 18.41 34.99
N ALA A 539 -6.56 18.33 34.45
CA ALA A 539 -7.32 19.49 33.98
C ALA A 539 -7.66 20.47 35.12
N ARG A 540 -8.01 19.96 36.31
CA ARG A 540 -8.31 20.79 37.51
C ARG A 540 -7.06 21.47 38.07
N ALA A 541 -5.90 20.82 38.01
CA ALA A 541 -4.64 21.36 38.56
C ALA A 541 -4.06 22.54 37.76
N ARG A 542 -4.34 22.65 36.45
CA ARG A 542 -3.84 23.76 35.62
C ARG A 542 -4.58 25.08 35.82
N HIS A 543 -5.86 25.05 36.17
CA HIS A 543 -6.69 26.25 36.29
C HIS A 543 -6.20 27.23 37.38
N THR A 544 -5.54 26.72 38.44
CA THR A 544 -5.03 27.54 39.55
C THR A 544 -3.67 28.19 39.28
N ARG A 545 -2.91 27.72 38.28
CA ARG A 545 -1.58 28.27 37.94
C ARG A 545 -1.65 29.50 37.03
N SER A 546 -2.78 29.77 36.39
CA SER A 546 -2.96 30.83 35.39
C SER A 546 -3.47 32.17 35.98
N SER A 547 -3.09 32.53 37.21
CA SER A 547 -3.55 33.75 37.88
C SER A 547 -2.43 34.72 38.28
N ASN A 548 -1.36 34.85 37.50
CA ASN A 548 -0.45 35.99 37.63
C ASN A 548 -0.55 36.85 36.37
N GLY A 549 -1.13 38.03 36.54
CA GLY A 549 -1.35 39.02 35.51
C GLY A 549 -0.05 39.44 34.83
N ALA A 550 -0.01 39.23 33.52
CA ALA A 550 0.60 40.11 32.55
C ALA A 550 -0.18 39.91 31.26
N GLU A 551 -0.73 40.99 30.70
CA GLU A 551 -1.28 41.01 29.35
C GLU A 551 -0.17 40.64 28.35
N ARG A 552 -0.04 39.36 28.04
CA ARG A 552 0.70 38.88 26.87
C ARG A 552 -0.31 38.23 25.91
N PRO A 553 -0.37 38.67 24.63
CA PRO A 553 -1.26 38.10 23.62
C PRO A 553 -0.67 36.80 23.03
N GLU A 554 -0.08 35.95 23.86
CA GLU A 554 0.45 34.64 23.44
C GLU A 554 -0.60 33.56 23.73
N PRO A 555 -0.75 32.53 22.89
CA PRO A 555 -1.67 31.44 23.17
C PRO A 555 -1.16 30.66 24.37
N THR A 556 -1.66 31.00 25.56
CA THR A 556 -1.44 30.33 26.85
C THR A 556 -2.17 28.98 26.95
N THR A 557 -2.80 28.57 25.85
CA THR A 557 -3.72 27.45 25.79
C THR A 557 -2.96 26.19 25.34
N PRO A 558 -3.11 25.05 26.03
CA PRO A 558 -2.32 23.85 25.75
C PRO A 558 -2.67 23.19 24.41
N VAL A 559 -3.89 23.40 23.90
CA VAL A 559 -4.33 22.93 22.59
C VAL A 559 -4.91 24.11 21.80
N TRP A 560 -4.47 24.31 20.57
CA TRP A 560 -5.01 25.33 19.66
C TRP A 560 -5.56 24.64 18.42
N ALA A 561 -6.76 24.97 17.95
CA ALA A 561 -7.35 24.35 16.77
C ALA A 561 -7.60 25.42 15.70
N VAL A 562 -7.15 25.17 14.47
CA VAL A 562 -7.28 26.12 13.37
C VAL A 562 -7.59 25.40 12.06
N ALA A 563 -8.35 26.07 11.18
CA ALA A 563 -8.52 25.62 9.81
C ALA A 563 -7.33 26.07 8.95
N VAL A 564 -6.96 25.28 7.96
CA VAL A 564 -5.93 25.66 6.98
C VAL A 564 -6.31 27.01 6.32
N GLY A 565 -5.35 27.93 6.21
CA GLY A 565 -5.53 29.28 5.66
C GLY A 565 -5.97 30.35 6.68
N GLN A 566 -6.35 29.96 7.89
CA GLN A 566 -6.59 30.87 9.02
C GLN A 566 -5.36 31.03 9.94
N ASP A 567 -4.20 30.51 9.52
CA ASP A 567 -2.97 30.49 10.32
C ASP A 567 -2.19 31.82 10.31
N HIS A 568 -2.60 32.78 9.47
CA HIS A 568 -2.09 34.16 9.49
C HIS A 568 -2.38 34.87 10.84
N GLU A 569 -3.33 34.37 11.63
CA GLU A 569 -3.57 34.83 13.00
C GLU A 569 -2.45 34.41 13.97
N LEU A 570 -1.63 33.41 13.61
CA LEU A 570 -0.52 32.93 14.43
C LEU A 570 0.80 33.60 14.03
N PRO A 571 1.55 34.17 14.99
CA PRO A 571 2.83 34.79 14.69
C PRO A 571 3.80 33.79 14.04
N PRO A 572 4.64 34.21 13.07
CA PRO A 572 5.59 33.35 12.37
C PRO A 572 6.82 33.06 13.26
N ARG A 573 6.61 32.41 14.41
CA ARG A 573 7.66 32.05 15.38
C ARG A 573 7.98 30.56 15.28
N ALA A 574 9.25 30.24 15.08
CA ALA A 574 9.73 28.87 15.00
C ALA A 574 9.49 28.12 16.32
N GLY A 575 8.92 26.91 16.25
CA GLY A 575 8.75 26.03 17.41
C GLY A 575 7.88 26.60 18.53
N MET A 576 6.89 27.43 18.17
CA MET A 576 5.85 27.95 19.06
C MET A 576 5.03 26.85 19.74
N PHE A 577 4.82 25.73 19.04
CA PHE A 577 4.15 24.53 19.54
C PHE A 577 5.14 23.35 19.64
N ASP A 578 4.93 22.46 20.61
CA ASP A 578 5.74 21.24 20.70
C ASP A 578 5.29 20.15 19.70
N LEU A 579 4.03 20.19 19.25
CA LEU A 579 3.46 19.27 18.28
C LEU A 579 2.39 19.96 17.41
N VAL A 580 2.43 19.75 16.10
CA VAL A 580 1.31 20.03 15.19
C VAL A 580 0.67 18.72 14.73
N ILE A 581 -0.66 18.65 14.75
CA ILE A 581 -1.46 17.54 14.23
C ILE A 581 -2.21 18.06 13.01
N VAL A 582 -1.93 17.51 11.83
CA VAL A 582 -2.67 17.83 10.61
C VAL A 582 -3.58 16.65 10.30
N ASP A 583 -4.87 16.83 10.53
CA ASP A 583 -5.89 15.85 10.19
C ASP A 583 -6.37 16.03 8.74
N ARG A 584 -6.81 14.93 8.13
CA ARG A 584 -7.24 14.87 6.72
C ARG A 584 -6.26 15.57 5.78
N ALA A 585 -4.96 15.35 5.98
CA ALA A 585 -3.89 16.01 5.25
C ALA A 585 -3.91 15.75 3.73
N GLU A 586 -4.69 14.77 3.26
CA GLU A 586 -5.01 14.57 1.85
C GLU A 586 -5.79 15.74 1.22
N ARG A 587 -6.53 16.49 2.05
CA ARG A 587 -7.34 17.65 1.66
C ARG A 587 -6.59 18.98 1.79
N CYS A 588 -5.46 19.00 2.50
CA CYS A 588 -4.65 20.20 2.69
C CYS A 588 -3.57 20.30 1.61
N GLY A 589 -3.35 21.51 1.07
CA GLY A 589 -2.23 21.76 0.16
C GLY A 589 -0.91 21.79 0.91
N ILE A 590 0.15 21.21 0.34
CA ILE A 590 1.48 21.20 0.98
C ILE A 590 2.00 22.61 1.29
N ARG A 591 1.73 23.59 0.41
CA ARG A 591 2.12 25.01 0.60
C ARG A 591 1.52 25.61 1.88
N GLU A 592 0.29 25.21 2.21
CA GLU A 592 -0.46 25.73 3.36
C GLU A 592 -0.01 25.04 4.66
N VAL A 593 0.49 23.81 4.58
CA VAL A 593 0.97 23.05 5.74
C VAL A 593 2.41 23.44 6.14
N LEU A 594 3.25 23.88 5.21
CA LEU A 594 4.66 24.22 5.48
C LEU A 594 4.84 25.31 6.57
N PRO A 595 4.12 26.45 6.56
CA PRO A 595 4.19 27.44 7.64
C PRO A 595 3.77 26.89 9.00
N LEU A 596 2.82 25.95 9.03
CA LEU A 596 2.37 25.28 10.26
C LEU A 596 3.46 24.36 10.82
N LEU A 597 4.19 23.64 9.96
CA LEU A 597 5.34 22.82 10.36
C LEU A 597 6.49 23.65 10.95
N TYR A 598 6.69 24.88 10.47
CA TYR A 598 7.68 25.80 11.04
C TYR A 598 7.32 26.22 12.46
N ARG A 599 6.02 26.43 12.73
CA ARG A 599 5.53 26.84 14.05
C ARG A 599 5.59 25.71 15.09
N ALA A 600 5.88 24.46 14.70
CA ALA A 600 5.95 23.33 15.62
C ALA A 600 7.31 22.64 15.64
N ARG A 601 7.67 22.01 16.76
CA ARG A 601 8.91 21.20 16.90
C ARG A 601 8.79 19.81 16.30
N ARG A 602 7.59 19.23 16.33
CA ARG A 602 7.25 17.91 15.79
C ARG A 602 5.93 17.98 15.04
N ALA A 603 5.69 17.05 14.13
CA ALA A 603 4.46 16.96 13.35
C ALA A 603 3.92 15.53 13.29
N LEU A 604 2.61 15.42 13.46
CA LEU A 604 1.80 14.26 13.16
C LEU A 604 0.90 14.58 11.95
N ILE A 605 1.07 13.82 10.87
CA ILE A 605 0.31 13.95 9.63
C ILE A 605 -0.59 12.73 9.49
N ILE A 606 -1.90 12.95 9.53
CA ILE A 606 -2.92 11.90 9.41
C ILE A 606 -3.62 12.10 8.06
N GLY A 607 -3.75 11.03 7.28
CA GLY A 607 -4.51 11.12 6.05
C GLY A 607 -4.81 9.79 5.37
N ASP A 608 -5.72 9.86 4.40
CA ASP A 608 -6.16 8.73 3.59
C ASP A 608 -5.23 8.54 2.38
N PRO A 609 -4.50 7.41 2.27
CA PRO A 609 -3.59 7.17 1.16
C PRO A 609 -4.26 6.94 -0.19
N ALA A 610 -5.53 6.55 -0.23
CA ALA A 610 -6.25 6.24 -1.46
C ALA A 610 -7.13 7.39 -1.95
N ALA A 611 -7.35 8.41 -1.12
CA ALA A 611 -8.10 9.59 -1.50
C ALA A 611 -7.41 10.34 -2.67
N ALA A 612 -8.21 10.77 -3.64
CA ALA A 612 -7.77 11.73 -4.63
C ALA A 612 -7.39 13.03 -3.90
N GLY A 613 -6.17 13.55 -4.12
CA GLY A 613 -5.70 14.78 -3.49
C GLY A 613 -6.63 15.98 -3.75
N SER A 614 -6.50 17.02 -2.93
CA SER A 614 -7.32 18.24 -2.93
C SER A 614 -7.79 18.69 -4.32
N THR A 615 -9.09 18.52 -4.61
CA THR A 615 -9.78 19.38 -5.57
C THR A 615 -10.07 20.72 -4.86
N PRO A 616 -9.57 21.87 -5.34
CA PRO A 616 -9.74 23.13 -4.65
C PRO A 616 -11.22 23.51 -4.57
N LEU A 617 -11.77 23.55 -3.35
CA LEU A 617 -12.95 24.32 -3.01
C LEU A 617 -12.51 25.80 -3.09
N LEU A 618 -13.15 26.59 -3.97
CA LEU A 618 -12.87 28.01 -4.27
C LEU A 618 -11.80 28.28 -5.36
N GLY A 619 -12.21 28.20 -6.63
CA GLY A 619 -11.92 29.21 -7.67
C GLY A 619 -10.47 29.56 -8.08
N ARG A 620 -9.43 29.08 -7.39
CA ARG A 620 -8.03 29.35 -7.75
C ARG A 620 -7.52 28.20 -8.62
N ARG A 621 -7.72 28.34 -9.93
CA ARG A 621 -7.08 27.49 -10.95
C ARG A 621 -5.56 27.65 -10.85
N GLY A 622 -4.87 26.65 -10.32
CA GLY A 622 -3.42 26.50 -10.39
C GLY A 622 -3.03 25.03 -10.54
N PRO A 623 -2.08 24.66 -11.40
CA PRO A 623 -1.65 23.29 -11.66
C PRO A 623 -0.80 22.63 -10.54
N GLU A 624 -0.77 23.17 -9.32
CA GLU A 624 0.30 22.90 -8.32
C GLU A 624 -0.15 22.53 -6.89
N THR A 625 -1.41 22.17 -6.64
CA THR A 625 -1.83 21.79 -5.28
C THR A 625 -1.58 20.31 -5.02
N VAL A 626 -0.35 19.98 -4.63
CA VAL A 626 0.01 18.67 -4.10
C VAL A 626 -0.62 18.49 -2.72
N SER A 627 -1.23 17.33 -2.50
CA SER A 627 -1.68 16.91 -1.18
C SER A 627 -0.51 16.90 -0.18
N ALA A 628 -0.69 17.54 0.98
CA ALA A 628 0.29 17.55 2.05
C ALA A 628 0.59 16.12 2.55
N TYR A 629 -0.43 15.28 2.66
CA TYR A 629 -0.25 13.87 3.03
C TYR A 629 0.67 13.14 2.05
N GLN A 630 0.37 13.18 0.75
CA GLN A 630 1.14 12.45 -0.27
C GLN A 630 2.59 12.94 -0.32
N ALA A 631 2.82 14.25 -0.25
CA ALA A 631 4.15 14.85 -0.23
C ALA A 631 4.98 14.42 0.99
N LEU A 632 4.41 14.54 2.19
CA LEU A 632 5.10 14.22 3.44
C LEU A 632 5.27 12.70 3.64
N ALA A 633 4.32 11.89 3.17
CA ALA A 633 4.47 10.44 3.14
C ALA A 633 5.63 10.02 2.22
N ARG A 634 5.75 10.64 1.03
CA ARG A 634 6.86 10.38 0.10
C ARG A 634 8.20 10.70 0.74
N ILE A 635 8.36 11.90 1.30
CA ILE A 635 9.59 12.31 2.00
C ILE A 635 9.91 11.38 3.16
N ARG A 636 8.88 10.96 3.91
CA ARG A 636 9.08 10.03 5.02
C ARG A 636 9.68 8.72 4.53
N THR A 637 9.20 8.19 3.41
CA THR A 637 9.77 6.97 2.80
C THR A 637 11.17 7.20 2.21
N GLU A 638 11.42 8.35 1.55
CA GLU A 638 12.73 8.72 0.99
C GLU A 638 13.81 8.85 2.09
N THR A 639 13.44 9.33 3.27
CA THR A 639 14.33 9.50 4.43
C THR A 639 14.55 8.20 5.23
N GLY A 640 14.06 7.06 4.72
CA GLY A 640 14.16 5.76 5.39
C GLY A 640 13.17 5.56 6.55
N GLY A 641 12.27 6.52 6.75
CA GLY A 641 11.15 6.39 7.68
C GLY A 641 10.04 5.50 7.14
N ARG A 642 9.21 4.98 8.05
CA ARG A 642 8.01 4.21 7.71
C ARG A 642 6.76 5.04 7.95
N VAL A 643 5.81 4.98 7.03
CA VAL A 643 4.43 5.44 7.24
C VAL A 643 3.74 4.40 8.12
N LEU A 644 3.17 4.83 9.23
CA LEU A 644 2.40 3.96 10.13
C LEU A 644 1.00 3.76 9.56
N TRP A 645 0.43 2.57 9.75
CA TRP A 645 -0.91 2.26 9.26
C TRP A 645 -1.85 2.01 10.43
N LEU A 646 -3.00 2.69 10.42
CA LEU A 646 -4.16 2.26 11.17
C LEU A 646 -4.86 1.19 10.34
N ASP A 647 -4.95 -0.01 10.88
CA ASP A 647 -5.29 -1.24 10.15
C ASP A 647 -6.39 -2.03 10.85
N GLU A 648 -7.21 -1.34 11.63
CA GLU A 648 -8.43 -1.86 12.24
C GLU A 648 -9.56 -0.95 11.81
N HIS A 649 -10.58 -1.54 11.18
CA HIS A 649 -11.76 -0.82 10.69
C HIS A 649 -12.96 -1.22 11.53
N ASP A 650 -13.61 -0.25 12.18
CA ASP A 650 -14.74 -0.51 13.11
C ASP A 650 -16.04 0.18 12.69
N ARG A 651 -16.03 1.00 11.64
CA ARG A 651 -17.21 1.79 11.24
C ARG A 651 -18.22 1.10 10.31
N ALA A 652 -17.76 0.37 9.29
CA ALA A 652 -18.61 -0.04 8.17
C ALA A 652 -18.79 -1.57 8.09
N GLN A 653 -19.88 -1.98 7.49
CA GLN A 653 -20.28 -3.38 7.35
C GLN A 653 -19.14 -4.24 6.78
N PRO A 654 -18.85 -5.42 7.37
CA PRO A 654 -17.66 -6.20 7.04
C PRO A 654 -17.43 -6.47 5.56
N ALA A 655 -18.50 -6.74 4.81
CA ALA A 655 -18.42 -6.96 3.36
C ALA A 655 -17.99 -5.71 2.59
N ILE A 656 -18.52 -4.54 2.95
CA ILE A 656 -18.23 -3.25 2.31
C ILE A 656 -16.82 -2.80 2.68
N ALA A 657 -16.46 -2.87 3.97
CA ALA A 657 -15.14 -2.53 4.45
C ALA A 657 -14.05 -3.42 3.82
N ALA A 658 -14.29 -4.73 3.72
CA ALA A 658 -13.36 -5.64 3.05
C ALA A 658 -13.25 -5.35 1.54
N LEU A 659 -14.37 -5.01 0.88
CA LEU A 659 -14.36 -4.61 -0.53
C LEU A 659 -13.55 -3.32 -0.74
N ALA A 660 -13.73 -2.32 0.13
CA ALA A 660 -12.95 -1.08 0.14
C ALA A 660 -11.46 -1.36 0.36
N ASP A 661 -11.12 -2.22 1.32
CA ASP A 661 -9.75 -2.62 1.64
C ASP A 661 -9.04 -3.32 0.48
N ARG A 662 -9.72 -4.28 -0.18
CA ARG A 662 -9.19 -4.95 -1.37
C ARG A 662 -9.00 -3.99 -2.54
N CYS A 663 -9.99 -3.14 -2.82
CA CYS A 663 -10.00 -2.29 -4.01
C CYS A 663 -9.11 -1.05 -3.86
N CYS A 664 -8.97 -0.49 -2.66
CA CYS A 664 -8.32 0.80 -2.44
C CYS A 664 -7.03 0.73 -1.62
N TYR A 665 -6.90 -0.25 -0.71
CA TYR A 665 -5.84 -0.24 0.32
C TYR A 665 -4.90 -1.45 0.27
N GLY A 666 -5.20 -2.45 -0.56
CA GLY A 666 -4.36 -3.62 -0.80
C GLY A 666 -4.46 -4.70 0.28
N GLY A 667 -5.61 -4.85 0.94
CA GLY A 667 -5.84 -5.96 1.88
C GLY A 667 -5.14 -5.79 3.23
N LYS A 668 -4.94 -4.54 3.69
CA LYS A 668 -4.13 -4.23 4.88
C LYS A 668 -4.95 -4.06 6.15
N SER A 669 -6.27 -3.90 6.05
CA SER A 669 -7.14 -3.56 7.18
C SER A 669 -7.85 -4.81 7.70
N THR A 670 -7.88 -4.97 9.02
CA THR A 670 -8.70 -5.98 9.71
C THR A 670 -10.04 -5.36 10.05
N VAL A 671 -11.14 -5.90 9.54
CA VAL A 671 -12.47 -5.40 9.88
C VAL A 671 -12.94 -6.00 11.20
N LEU A 672 -13.31 -5.12 12.13
CA LEU A 672 -13.76 -5.44 13.48
C LEU A 672 -15.23 -5.04 13.71
N THR A 673 -15.88 -4.35 12.76
CA THR A 673 -17.27 -3.91 12.90
C THR A 673 -18.23 -5.05 13.18
N ASP A 674 -19.10 -4.87 14.17
CA ASP A 674 -20.21 -5.78 14.44
C ASP A 674 -21.35 -5.55 13.44
N PRO A 675 -21.63 -6.51 12.53
CA PRO A 675 -22.62 -6.33 11.48
C PRO A 675 -24.05 -6.15 11.99
N TRP A 676 -24.34 -6.56 13.23
CA TRP A 676 -25.68 -6.49 13.82
C TRP A 676 -25.98 -5.17 14.52
N SER A 677 -24.94 -4.38 14.82
CA SER A 677 -25.11 -3.04 15.37
C SER A 677 -25.48 -1.98 14.32
N LEU A 678 -25.38 -2.34 13.03
CA LEU A 678 -25.63 -1.44 11.91
C LEU A 678 -27.08 -1.55 11.38
N PRO A 679 -27.65 -0.44 10.87
CA PRO A 679 -29.00 -0.43 10.32
C PRO A 679 -29.08 -1.18 8.98
N GLY A 680 -30.09 -2.03 8.80
CA GLY A 680 -30.41 -2.66 7.52
C GLY A 680 -30.34 -4.18 7.54
N ASP A 681 -30.07 -4.77 6.37
CA ASP A 681 -30.00 -6.22 6.14
C ASP A 681 -28.53 -6.69 6.18
N PRO A 682 -28.08 -7.33 7.28
CA PRO A 682 -26.69 -7.75 7.42
C PRO A 682 -26.32 -8.90 6.47
N ALA A 683 -27.31 -9.66 5.98
CA ALA A 683 -27.08 -10.77 5.06
C ALA A 683 -26.85 -10.31 3.62
N ARG A 684 -27.38 -9.14 3.24
CA ARG A 684 -27.23 -8.56 1.90
C ARG A 684 -26.73 -7.11 1.95
N PRO A 685 -25.48 -6.91 2.41
CA PRO A 685 -24.90 -5.58 2.57
C PRO A 685 -24.51 -4.91 1.25
N VAL A 686 -24.24 -5.71 0.21
CA VAL A 686 -23.98 -5.24 -1.15
C VAL A 686 -25.05 -5.83 -2.07
N GLN A 687 -25.71 -5.00 -2.86
CA GLN A 687 -26.77 -5.41 -3.77
C GLN A 687 -26.58 -4.80 -5.14
N TRP A 688 -26.91 -5.57 -6.17
CA TRP A 688 -26.91 -5.09 -7.56
C TRP A 688 -28.28 -5.33 -8.20
N HIS A 689 -28.98 -4.25 -8.56
CA HIS A 689 -30.20 -4.31 -9.36
C HIS A 689 -29.86 -4.12 -10.83
N ASP A 690 -30.02 -5.18 -11.59
CA ASP A 690 -29.74 -5.16 -13.03
C ASP A 690 -30.80 -4.36 -13.79
N VAL A 691 -30.35 -3.41 -14.60
CA VAL A 691 -31.20 -2.55 -15.45
C VAL A 691 -30.48 -2.32 -16.78
N THR A 692 -30.99 -2.92 -17.84
CA THR A 692 -30.55 -2.69 -19.22
C THR A 692 -31.28 -1.48 -19.80
N GLY A 693 -30.95 -0.29 -19.30
CA GLY A 693 -31.50 0.98 -19.79
C GLY A 693 -30.70 1.58 -20.94
N GLU A 694 -31.29 2.50 -21.70
CA GLU A 694 -30.55 3.36 -22.62
C GLU A 694 -30.20 4.68 -21.93
N TYR A 695 -29.01 5.21 -22.24
CA TYR A 695 -28.58 6.51 -21.74
C TYR A 695 -28.56 7.53 -22.88
N GLU A 696 -28.99 8.74 -22.57
CA GLU A 696 -29.10 9.87 -23.48
C GLU A 696 -28.17 11.00 -23.02
N THR A 697 -27.72 11.84 -23.96
CA THR A 697 -27.04 13.09 -23.63
C THR A 697 -28.05 14.20 -23.37
N ASP A 698 -27.94 14.84 -22.22
CA ASP A 698 -28.70 16.03 -21.83
C ASP A 698 -28.24 17.28 -22.61
N GLU A 699 -29.00 18.38 -22.53
CA GLU A 699 -28.71 19.65 -23.19
C GLU A 699 -27.33 20.21 -22.82
N ASP A 700 -26.85 19.92 -21.60
CA ASP A 700 -25.54 20.30 -21.07
C ASP A 700 -24.39 19.32 -21.45
N GLY A 701 -24.66 18.30 -22.27
CA GLY A 701 -23.68 17.27 -22.64
C GLY A 701 -23.38 16.24 -21.54
N SER A 702 -24.23 16.16 -20.51
CA SER A 702 -24.17 15.14 -19.44
C SER A 702 -24.93 13.88 -19.84
N TYR A 703 -24.65 12.73 -19.22
CA TYR A 703 -25.37 11.49 -19.52
C TYR A 703 -26.48 11.21 -18.50
N VAL A 704 -27.64 10.76 -18.99
CA VAL A 704 -28.84 10.47 -18.21
C VAL A 704 -29.39 9.13 -18.62
N ASN A 705 -29.73 8.27 -17.65
CA ASN A 705 -30.41 7.00 -17.89
C ASN A 705 -31.71 7.00 -17.07
N ARG A 706 -32.85 7.19 -17.76
CA ARG A 706 -34.16 7.32 -17.13
C ARG A 706 -34.65 6.00 -16.53
N ALA A 707 -34.32 4.86 -17.15
CA ALA A 707 -34.69 3.55 -16.65
C ALA A 707 -33.98 3.26 -15.30
N GLU A 708 -32.68 3.54 -15.23
CA GLU A 708 -31.94 3.49 -13.96
C GLU A 708 -32.53 4.46 -12.93
N ALA A 709 -32.81 5.71 -13.30
CA ALA A 709 -33.32 6.72 -12.37
C ALA A 709 -34.68 6.34 -11.75
N HIS A 710 -35.59 5.79 -12.54
CA HIS A 710 -36.88 5.29 -12.03
C HIS A 710 -36.70 4.07 -11.13
N ARG A 711 -35.77 3.16 -11.45
CA ARG A 711 -35.47 2.00 -10.61
C ARG A 711 -34.83 2.43 -9.29
N VAL A 712 -33.90 3.39 -9.33
CA VAL A 712 -33.31 4.02 -8.15
C VAL A 712 -34.39 4.59 -7.24
N ALA A 713 -35.36 5.34 -7.78
CA ALA A 713 -36.46 5.87 -6.99
C ALA A 713 -37.30 4.77 -6.31
N ALA A 714 -37.50 3.62 -6.96
CA ALA A 714 -38.19 2.48 -6.37
C ALA A 714 -37.36 1.81 -5.25
N VAL A 715 -36.05 1.66 -5.45
CA VAL A 715 -35.11 1.13 -4.45
C VAL A 715 -35.04 2.05 -3.24
N LEU A 716 -34.96 3.36 -3.44
CA LEU A 716 -34.97 4.36 -2.36
C LEU A 716 -36.25 4.25 -1.51
N THR A 717 -37.42 4.10 -2.13
CA THR A 717 -38.68 3.88 -1.39
C THR A 717 -38.64 2.58 -0.58
N ALA A 718 -38.06 1.50 -1.12
CA ALA A 718 -37.94 0.23 -0.38
C ALA A 718 -36.96 0.31 0.80
N LEU A 719 -35.84 1.04 0.64
CA LEU A 719 -34.86 1.25 1.71
C LEU A 719 -35.42 2.16 2.80
N ASP A 720 -36.10 3.24 2.43
CA ASP A 720 -36.71 4.19 3.37
C ASP A 720 -37.68 3.52 4.36
N LEU A 721 -38.44 2.53 3.88
CA LEU A 721 -39.37 1.73 4.69
C LEU A 721 -38.70 0.68 5.59
N ARG A 722 -37.48 0.22 5.24
CA ARG A 722 -36.76 -0.83 5.99
C ARG A 722 -35.77 -0.28 6.99
N LEU A 723 -35.21 0.90 6.75
CA LEU A 723 -34.21 1.52 7.61
C LEU A 723 -34.88 2.20 8.82
N PRO A 724 -34.26 2.17 10.00
CA PRO A 724 -34.77 2.88 11.18
C PRO A 724 -34.76 4.39 10.94
N ASP A 725 -35.65 5.16 11.57
CA ASP A 725 -35.87 6.59 11.27
C ASP A 725 -34.60 7.48 11.39
N GLU A 726 -33.66 7.10 12.25
CA GLU A 726 -32.40 7.83 12.47
C GLU A 726 -31.35 7.59 11.37
N ALA A 727 -31.54 6.57 10.52
CA ALA A 727 -30.58 6.22 9.47
C ALA A 727 -30.56 7.23 8.31
N THR A 728 -29.38 7.43 7.74
CA THR A 728 -29.13 8.33 6.63
C THR A 728 -29.16 7.61 5.28
N LEU A 729 -29.86 8.19 4.30
CA LEU A 729 -30.03 7.61 2.96
C LEU A 729 -29.48 8.56 1.88
N GLY A 730 -28.58 8.03 1.05
CA GLY A 730 -27.91 8.77 -0.01
C GLY A 730 -28.12 8.16 -1.40
N VAL A 731 -28.03 9.00 -2.43
CA VAL A 731 -27.95 8.56 -3.82
C VAL A 731 -26.88 9.35 -4.58
N THR A 732 -26.08 8.65 -5.39
CA THR A 732 -25.00 9.25 -6.18
C THR A 732 -24.95 8.72 -7.62
N SER A 733 -24.35 9.53 -8.48
CA SER A 733 -24.11 9.21 -9.89
C SER A 733 -22.92 10.02 -10.41
N PRO A 734 -22.12 9.50 -11.38
CA PRO A 734 -21.00 10.26 -11.93
C PRO A 734 -21.44 11.51 -12.69
N PHE A 735 -22.63 11.47 -13.31
CA PHE A 735 -23.09 12.49 -14.23
C PHE A 735 -24.02 13.52 -13.57
N ALA A 736 -23.77 14.80 -13.83
CA ALA A 736 -24.55 15.89 -13.25
C ALA A 736 -26.02 15.85 -13.70
N GLY A 737 -26.28 15.54 -14.97
CA GLY A 737 -27.63 15.39 -15.51
C GLY A 737 -28.41 14.29 -14.79
N GLN A 738 -27.81 13.12 -14.56
CA GLN A 738 -28.44 12.05 -13.80
C GLN A 738 -28.75 12.46 -12.36
N ARG A 739 -27.84 13.17 -11.69
CA ARG A 739 -28.10 13.70 -10.33
C ARG A 739 -29.24 14.71 -10.31
N ALA A 740 -29.37 15.56 -11.33
CA ALA A 740 -30.48 16.50 -11.45
C ALA A 740 -31.83 15.78 -11.61
N LEU A 741 -31.88 14.77 -12.48
CA LEU A 741 -33.08 13.93 -12.65
C LEU A 741 -33.45 13.20 -11.34
N LEU A 742 -32.47 12.66 -10.62
CA LEU A 742 -32.69 12.01 -9.34
C LEU A 742 -33.26 12.97 -8.30
N ARG A 743 -32.76 14.21 -8.20
CA ARG A 743 -33.34 15.25 -7.32
C ARG A 743 -34.78 15.57 -7.67
N GLN A 744 -35.10 15.64 -8.96
CA GLN A 744 -36.47 15.88 -9.42
C GLN A 744 -37.41 14.72 -9.02
N LEU A 745 -36.96 13.47 -9.18
CA LEU A 745 -37.74 12.28 -8.82
C LEU A 745 -37.91 12.14 -7.31
N THR A 746 -36.86 12.43 -6.53
CA THR A 746 -36.95 12.37 -5.06
C THR A 746 -37.82 13.50 -4.51
N GLY A 747 -37.77 14.71 -5.07
CA GLY A 747 -38.64 15.82 -4.65
C GLY A 747 -40.13 15.63 -4.93
N ARG A 748 -40.49 14.74 -5.88
CA ARG A 748 -41.89 14.42 -6.22
C ARG A 748 -42.52 13.37 -5.30
N ARG A 749 -41.71 12.56 -4.63
CA ARG A 749 -42.16 11.48 -3.73
C ARG A 749 -42.06 11.92 -2.28
N ARG A 750 -42.88 11.34 -1.41
CA ARG A 750 -42.75 11.52 0.04
C ARG A 750 -41.92 10.38 0.60
N TYR A 751 -40.84 10.73 1.31
CA TYR A 751 -40.00 9.83 2.07
C TYR A 751 -40.09 10.20 3.55
N SER A 752 -39.84 9.25 4.46
CA SER A 752 -39.83 9.55 5.90
C SER A 752 -38.61 10.36 6.32
N ARG A 753 -37.53 10.31 5.54
CA ARG A 753 -36.27 11.05 5.75
C ARG A 753 -35.84 11.88 4.54
N GLU A 754 -34.91 12.80 4.76
CA GLU A 754 -34.28 13.56 3.68
C GLU A 754 -33.32 12.67 2.88
N ILE A 755 -33.50 12.61 1.56
CA ILE A 755 -32.61 11.88 0.66
C ILE A 755 -31.53 12.82 0.13
N ARG A 756 -30.27 12.54 0.49
CA ARG A 756 -29.13 13.32 0.01
C ARG A 756 -28.73 12.89 -1.40
N VAL A 757 -28.77 13.81 -2.36
CA VAL A 757 -28.35 13.58 -3.76
C VAL A 757 -27.11 14.40 -4.09
N ASP A 758 -25.95 13.74 -4.20
CA ASP A 758 -24.67 14.42 -4.39
C ASP A 758 -23.67 13.64 -5.26
N SER A 759 -22.56 14.29 -5.59
CA SER A 759 -21.36 13.69 -6.19
C SER A 759 -20.73 12.63 -5.27
N PRO A 760 -20.03 11.64 -5.84
CA PRO A 760 -19.36 10.61 -5.04
C PRO A 760 -18.44 11.18 -3.95
N GLN A 761 -17.72 12.27 -4.25
CA GLN A 761 -16.75 12.90 -3.33
C GLN A 761 -17.41 13.42 -2.05
N ALA A 762 -18.64 13.92 -2.11
CA ALA A 762 -19.37 14.42 -0.95
C ALA A 762 -19.69 13.29 0.06
N PHE A 763 -19.99 12.09 -0.42
CA PHE A 763 -20.23 10.92 0.43
C PHE A 763 -18.96 10.41 1.12
N GLY A 764 -17.78 10.59 0.51
CA GLY A 764 -16.52 10.32 1.18
C GLY A 764 -16.19 11.32 2.31
N ALA A 765 -16.77 12.52 2.28
CA ALA A 765 -16.64 13.53 3.35
C ALA A 765 -17.64 13.29 4.48
N GLN A 766 -18.88 13.03 4.10
CA GLN A 766 -20.00 12.80 5.01
C GLN A 766 -20.59 11.44 4.66
N PRO A 767 -20.24 10.37 5.40
CA PRO A 767 -20.72 9.02 5.11
C PRO A 767 -22.23 8.90 5.33
N CYS A 768 -22.83 7.82 4.83
CA CYS A 768 -24.24 7.49 4.98
C CYS A 768 -24.45 6.01 5.27
N ASP A 769 -25.56 5.69 5.91
CA ASP A 769 -25.92 4.32 6.28
C ASP A 769 -26.24 3.47 5.07
N ALA A 770 -27.06 4.00 4.16
CA ALA A 770 -27.36 3.35 2.89
C ALA A 770 -27.06 4.28 1.71
N LEU A 771 -26.31 3.77 0.72
CA LEU A 771 -25.94 4.50 -0.48
C LEU A 771 -26.42 3.77 -1.75
N VAL A 772 -27.19 4.47 -2.57
CA VAL A 772 -27.62 3.99 -3.89
C VAL A 772 -26.76 4.63 -4.99
N VAL A 773 -26.23 3.83 -5.90
CA VAL A 773 -25.33 4.28 -6.98
C VAL A 773 -25.96 4.01 -8.35
N SER A 774 -26.04 5.03 -9.20
CA SER A 774 -26.44 4.92 -10.61
C SER A 774 -25.25 5.24 -11.53
N PRO A 775 -24.62 4.23 -12.15
CA PRO A 775 -23.47 4.40 -13.03
C PRO A 775 -23.83 4.83 -14.46
N VAL A 776 -25.11 4.79 -14.86
CA VAL A 776 -25.72 5.30 -16.10
C VAL A 776 -25.38 4.55 -17.38
N LEU A 777 -24.15 4.04 -17.52
CA LEU A 777 -23.68 3.40 -18.75
C LEU A 777 -24.33 2.02 -18.99
N SER A 778 -24.61 1.71 -20.26
CA SER A 778 -25.17 0.43 -20.71
C SER A 778 -24.53 -0.08 -22.02
N GLN A 779 -24.77 -1.36 -22.35
CA GLN A 779 -24.14 -2.03 -23.50
C GLN A 779 -24.49 -1.45 -24.88
N ASN A 780 -25.64 -0.79 -25.04
CA ASN A 780 -26.14 -0.35 -26.34
C ASN A 780 -25.27 0.75 -27.00
N THR A 781 -24.46 1.48 -26.22
CA THR A 781 -23.58 2.54 -26.74
C THR A 781 -22.25 2.56 -25.97
N PRO A 782 -21.22 1.77 -26.35
CA PRO A 782 -20.05 1.57 -25.49
C PRO A 782 -19.04 2.73 -25.58
N HIS A 783 -19.15 3.71 -24.67
CA HIS A 783 -18.05 4.65 -24.39
C HIS A 783 -16.97 3.96 -23.54
N ARG A 784 -16.22 3.02 -24.15
CA ARG A 784 -15.22 2.16 -23.46
C ARG A 784 -14.21 2.96 -22.64
N THR A 785 -13.81 4.15 -23.09
CA THR A 785 -12.90 5.04 -22.34
C THR A 785 -13.55 5.56 -21.05
N VAL A 786 -14.80 6.01 -21.09
CA VAL A 786 -15.54 6.49 -19.91
C VAL A 786 -15.79 5.35 -18.94
N ALA A 787 -16.20 4.18 -19.45
CA ALA A 787 -16.38 2.98 -18.64
C ALA A 787 -15.08 2.57 -17.92
N ARG A 788 -13.94 2.60 -18.61
CA ARG A 788 -12.62 2.32 -18.00
C ARG A 788 -12.26 3.35 -16.92
N THR A 789 -12.53 4.64 -17.13
CA THR A 789 -12.28 5.67 -16.11
C THR A 789 -13.15 5.46 -14.87
N LEU A 790 -14.45 5.18 -15.06
CA LEU A 790 -15.37 4.90 -13.96
C LEU A 790 -15.11 3.55 -13.27
N ALA A 791 -14.41 2.62 -13.92
CA ALA A 791 -13.98 1.36 -13.32
C ALA A 791 -12.75 1.51 -12.40
N THR A 792 -12.09 2.67 -12.39
CA THR A 792 -10.92 2.92 -11.53
C THR A 792 -11.30 3.07 -10.05
N ALA A 793 -10.37 2.74 -9.16
CA ALA A 793 -10.57 2.87 -7.71
C ALA A 793 -10.80 4.33 -7.27
N GLN A 794 -10.28 5.32 -7.99
CA GLN A 794 -10.42 6.73 -7.63
C GLN A 794 -11.89 7.18 -7.58
N TRP A 795 -12.74 6.65 -8.46
CA TRP A 795 -14.16 7.00 -8.51
C TRP A 795 -14.97 6.25 -7.45
N TRP A 796 -14.70 4.96 -7.27
CA TRP A 796 -15.40 4.12 -6.31
C TRP A 796 -14.93 4.30 -4.86
N HIS A 797 -13.72 4.80 -4.64
CA HIS A 797 -13.16 5.03 -3.29
C HIS A 797 -14.13 5.79 -2.37
N PRO A 798 -14.61 7.00 -2.71
CA PRO A 798 -15.48 7.75 -1.80
C PRO A 798 -16.88 7.13 -1.65
N ILE A 799 -17.31 6.28 -2.60
CA ILE A 799 -18.54 5.50 -2.51
C ILE A 799 -18.37 4.37 -1.50
N LEU A 800 -17.31 3.57 -1.64
CA LEU A 800 -17.03 2.42 -0.78
C LEU A 800 -16.71 2.86 0.65
N THR A 801 -15.94 3.94 0.82
CA THR A 801 -15.58 4.45 2.16
C THR A 801 -16.67 5.31 2.80
N GLY A 802 -17.58 5.84 1.97
CA GLY A 802 -18.72 6.67 2.39
C GLY A 802 -19.98 5.87 2.73
N THR A 803 -19.99 4.55 2.49
CA THR A 803 -21.13 3.68 2.80
C THR A 803 -20.88 2.91 4.10
N ILE A 804 -21.80 3.01 5.06
CA ILE A 804 -21.66 2.38 6.38
C ILE A 804 -22.30 0.99 6.39
N ALA A 805 -23.58 0.86 6.04
CA ALA A 805 -24.34 -0.37 6.26
C ALA A 805 -24.77 -1.09 4.97
N GLN A 806 -25.28 -0.36 3.98
CA GLN A 806 -25.81 -0.94 2.75
C GLN A 806 -25.38 -0.19 1.48
N LEU A 807 -24.76 -0.92 0.54
CA LEU A 807 -24.41 -0.44 -0.79
C LEU A 807 -25.34 -1.07 -1.83
N VAL A 808 -26.07 -0.24 -2.57
CA VAL A 808 -26.94 -0.71 -3.65
C VAL A 808 -26.57 -0.06 -4.98
N VAL A 809 -26.24 -0.87 -5.98
CA VAL A 809 -25.95 -0.39 -7.34
C VAL A 809 -27.13 -0.71 -8.26
N VAL A 810 -27.55 0.26 -9.07
CA VAL A 810 -28.63 0.11 -10.04
C VAL A 810 -28.08 0.42 -11.44
N GLY A 811 -27.85 -0.60 -12.26
CA GLY A 811 -27.29 -0.43 -13.60
C GLY A 811 -27.04 -1.76 -14.32
N ASP A 812 -26.55 -1.68 -15.56
CA ASP A 812 -26.30 -2.82 -16.45
C ASP A 812 -25.22 -3.76 -15.89
N ARG A 813 -25.63 -4.88 -15.29
CA ARG A 813 -24.71 -5.79 -14.60
C ARG A 813 -23.70 -6.41 -15.56
N ALA A 814 -24.15 -6.81 -16.74
CA ALA A 814 -23.32 -7.54 -17.69
C ALA A 814 -22.18 -6.66 -18.25
N LEU A 815 -22.44 -5.36 -18.48
CA LEU A 815 -21.39 -4.40 -18.84
C LEU A 815 -20.30 -4.31 -17.78
N TRP A 816 -20.68 -4.10 -16.52
CA TRP A 816 -19.76 -3.82 -15.43
C TRP A 816 -19.02 -5.07 -14.93
N ALA A 817 -19.63 -6.25 -15.03
CA ALA A 817 -18.96 -7.53 -14.76
C ALA A 817 -17.85 -7.81 -15.79
N ALA A 818 -18.09 -7.55 -17.07
CA ALA A 818 -17.11 -7.79 -18.14
C ALA A 818 -15.98 -6.75 -18.18
N GLY A 819 -16.23 -5.53 -17.68
CA GLY A 819 -15.29 -4.41 -17.72
C GLY A 819 -14.08 -4.50 -16.77
N GLY A 820 -14.13 -5.40 -15.78
CA GLY A 820 -13.11 -5.53 -14.73
C GLY A 820 -13.04 -4.32 -13.77
N GLY A 821 -12.04 -4.31 -12.89
CA GLY A 821 -11.84 -3.23 -11.91
C GLY A 821 -12.80 -3.30 -10.72
N VAL A 822 -13.08 -2.16 -10.09
CA VAL A 822 -13.91 -2.10 -8.88
C VAL A 822 -15.39 -2.47 -9.11
N PRO A 823 -16.06 -2.06 -10.19
CA PRO A 823 -17.44 -2.48 -10.47
C PRO A 823 -17.60 -4.00 -10.53
N ALA A 824 -16.66 -4.71 -11.15
CA ALA A 824 -16.68 -6.17 -11.22
C ALA A 824 -16.60 -6.81 -9.82
N ALA A 825 -15.72 -6.28 -8.95
CA ALA A 825 -15.63 -6.73 -7.56
C ALA A 825 -16.90 -6.42 -6.74
N VAL A 826 -17.63 -5.34 -7.07
CA VAL A 826 -18.93 -5.02 -6.46
C VAL A 826 -20.01 -5.99 -6.93
N VAL A 827 -20.03 -6.37 -8.23
CA VAL A 827 -20.93 -7.40 -8.76
C VAL A 827 -20.68 -8.74 -8.07
N GLU A 828 -19.41 -9.16 -8.00
CA GLU A 828 -19.00 -10.39 -7.31
C GLU A 828 -19.46 -10.37 -5.85
N ALA A 829 -19.20 -9.28 -5.11
CA ALA A 829 -19.63 -9.14 -3.72
C ALA A 829 -21.17 -9.17 -3.56
N ALA A 830 -21.93 -8.71 -4.56
CA ALA A 830 -23.38 -8.78 -4.56
C ALA A 830 -23.90 -10.21 -4.82
N GLU A 831 -23.15 -11.03 -5.55
CA GLU A 831 -23.50 -12.42 -5.86
C GLU A 831 -23.08 -13.39 -4.75
N THR A 832 -21.88 -13.23 -4.20
CA THR A 832 -21.35 -14.11 -3.14
C THR A 832 -21.96 -13.84 -1.77
N GLY A 833 -22.65 -12.71 -1.59
CA GLY A 833 -22.91 -12.17 -0.24
C GLY A 833 -21.60 -11.77 0.46
N THR A 834 -21.59 -11.68 1.79
CA THR A 834 -20.44 -11.25 2.62
C THR A 834 -19.07 -11.66 2.03
N GLY A 835 -18.39 -10.69 1.42
CA GLY A 835 -17.41 -10.89 0.35
C GLY A 835 -16.22 -11.80 0.66
N GLU A 836 -15.67 -12.38 -0.41
CA GLU A 836 -14.50 -13.26 -0.40
C GLU A 836 -13.20 -12.50 -0.08
N ALA A 837 -12.32 -13.17 0.68
CA ALA A 837 -10.88 -13.06 0.51
C ALA A 837 -10.38 -14.46 0.16
N ALA A 838 -9.83 -14.61 -1.05
CA ALA A 838 -9.44 -15.86 -1.69
C ALA A 838 -8.18 -16.54 -1.09
N ASP A 839 -7.82 -16.28 0.17
CA ASP A 839 -6.57 -16.76 0.79
C ASP A 839 -6.76 -17.71 1.99
N SER A 840 -7.97 -18.17 2.29
CA SER A 840 -8.16 -19.22 3.31
C SER A 840 -8.05 -20.62 2.72
N GLU A 841 -6.85 -21.00 2.24
CA GLU A 841 -6.54 -22.42 2.09
C GLU A 841 -6.43 -23.03 3.50
N VAL A 842 -7.49 -23.69 3.95
CA VAL A 842 -7.46 -24.51 5.17
C VAL A 842 -6.35 -25.56 5.00
N PRO A 843 -5.50 -25.80 6.02
CA PRO A 843 -4.44 -26.80 5.91
C PRO A 843 -5.00 -28.17 5.48
N ARG A 844 -4.62 -28.61 4.27
CA ARG A 844 -5.04 -29.90 3.68
C ARG A 844 -4.92 -31.10 4.64
N PRO A 845 -3.86 -31.21 5.48
CA PRO A 845 -3.74 -32.32 6.43
C PRO A 845 -4.90 -32.42 7.43
N LEU A 846 -5.42 -31.28 7.90
CA LEU A 846 -6.56 -31.25 8.84
C LEU A 846 -7.86 -31.59 8.12
N LEU A 847 -8.07 -31.06 6.91
CA LEU A 847 -9.25 -31.40 6.10
C LEU A 847 -9.32 -32.90 5.81
N HIS A 848 -8.24 -33.50 5.33
CA HIS A 848 -8.18 -34.94 5.09
C HIS A 848 -8.47 -35.74 6.36
N ALA A 849 -7.88 -35.36 7.51
CA ALA A 849 -8.12 -36.05 8.77
C ALA A 849 -9.58 -35.96 9.26
N LEU A 850 -10.25 -34.82 9.05
CA LEU A 850 -11.67 -34.67 9.38
C LEU A 850 -12.57 -35.45 8.41
N SER A 851 -12.23 -35.45 7.12
CA SER A 851 -12.95 -36.25 6.10
C SER A 851 -12.81 -37.75 6.33
N ASP A 852 -11.62 -38.24 6.70
CA ASP A 852 -11.36 -39.65 7.05
C ASP A 852 -12.20 -40.13 8.25
N LEU A 853 -12.55 -39.21 9.15
CA LEU A 853 -13.42 -39.46 10.30
C LEU A 853 -14.90 -39.24 10.00
N ALA A 854 -15.27 -39.03 8.72
CA ALA A 854 -16.63 -38.78 8.26
C ALA A 854 -17.34 -37.57 8.93
N ALA A 855 -16.57 -36.56 9.33
CA ALA A 855 -17.12 -35.33 9.89
C ALA A 855 -17.80 -34.48 8.79
N GLN A 856 -18.97 -33.92 9.09
CA GLN A 856 -19.57 -32.88 8.23
C GLN A 856 -18.83 -31.56 8.50
N VAL A 857 -18.07 -31.12 7.49
CA VAL A 857 -17.21 -29.93 7.55
C VAL A 857 -17.60 -28.98 6.43
N GLU A 858 -17.89 -27.74 6.80
CA GLU A 858 -18.05 -26.64 5.87
C GLU A 858 -16.86 -25.69 6.01
N THR A 859 -16.24 -25.33 4.87
CA THR A 859 -15.07 -24.45 4.85
C THR A 859 -15.46 -23.01 4.55
N ASN A 860 -14.77 -22.05 5.17
CA ASN A 860 -14.92 -20.62 4.88
C ASN A 860 -16.37 -20.09 5.02
N VAL A 861 -17.08 -20.60 6.03
CA VAL A 861 -18.50 -20.30 6.28
C VAL A 861 -18.65 -18.92 6.89
N ALA A 862 -19.64 -18.16 6.43
CA ALA A 862 -20.07 -16.94 7.11
C ALA A 862 -21.11 -17.29 8.19
N VAL A 863 -20.74 -17.10 9.46
CA VAL A 863 -21.63 -17.29 10.61
C VAL A 863 -21.84 -15.94 11.27
N ALA A 864 -23.10 -15.52 11.35
CA ALA A 864 -23.50 -14.23 11.91
C ALA A 864 -22.74 -13.02 11.31
N GLY A 865 -22.45 -13.04 10.01
CA GLY A 865 -21.73 -11.95 9.30
C GLY A 865 -20.20 -11.99 9.42
N TYR A 866 -19.65 -12.90 10.22
CA TYR A 866 -18.21 -13.15 10.33
C TYR A 866 -17.84 -14.45 9.60
N ARG A 867 -16.75 -14.45 8.83
CA ARG A 867 -16.25 -15.72 8.27
C ARG A 867 -15.56 -16.57 9.34
N VAL A 868 -15.57 -17.88 9.18
CA VAL A 868 -14.88 -18.85 10.04
C VAL A 868 -14.14 -19.81 9.11
N ASP A 869 -12.93 -20.25 9.49
CA ASP A 869 -12.14 -21.12 8.61
C ASP A 869 -12.84 -22.48 8.41
N LEU A 870 -13.38 -23.07 9.48
CA LEU A 870 -14.17 -24.30 9.43
C LEU A 870 -15.38 -24.23 10.37
N CYS A 871 -16.52 -24.72 9.90
CA CYS A 871 -17.66 -25.11 10.73
C CYS A 871 -17.73 -26.64 10.74
N VAL A 872 -17.61 -27.25 11.92
CA VAL A 872 -17.63 -28.71 12.09
C VAL A 872 -18.86 -29.10 12.88
N THR A 873 -19.69 -30.00 12.33
CA THR A 873 -20.83 -30.55 13.05
C THR A 873 -20.35 -31.70 13.94
N THR A 874 -20.40 -31.51 15.26
CA THR A 874 -20.04 -32.52 16.26
C THR A 874 -21.31 -33.14 16.88
N PRO A 875 -21.21 -34.29 17.58
CA PRO A 875 -22.34 -34.85 18.33
C PRO A 875 -22.90 -33.91 19.42
N LEU A 876 -22.12 -32.91 19.85
CA LEU A 876 -22.48 -31.93 20.87
C LEU A 876 -23.07 -30.63 20.28
N GLY A 877 -23.11 -30.50 18.95
CA GLY A 877 -23.55 -29.29 18.25
C GLY A 877 -22.54 -28.80 17.22
N GLN A 878 -22.80 -27.63 16.63
CA GLN A 878 -21.88 -26.98 15.70
C GLN A 878 -20.71 -26.34 16.45
N MET A 879 -19.50 -26.53 15.93
CA MET A 879 -18.28 -25.93 16.46
C MET A 879 -17.59 -25.11 15.37
N LEU A 880 -17.22 -23.88 15.74
CA LEU A 880 -16.54 -22.93 14.87
C LEU A 880 -15.03 -23.01 15.11
N ILE A 881 -14.23 -23.13 14.05
CA ILE A 881 -12.78 -23.26 14.16
C ILE A 881 -12.08 -22.13 13.42
N LEU A 882 -11.17 -21.47 14.13
CA LEU A 882 -10.24 -20.47 13.60
C LEU A 882 -8.84 -21.06 13.54
N VAL A 883 -8.28 -21.18 12.34
CA VAL A 883 -6.92 -21.68 12.14
C VAL A 883 -5.95 -20.51 12.31
N ASP A 884 -5.15 -20.56 13.37
CA ASP A 884 -4.15 -19.53 13.61
C ASP A 884 -2.95 -19.70 12.68
N ARG A 885 -2.91 -18.84 11.66
CA ARG A 885 -1.81 -18.65 10.72
C ARG A 885 -0.97 -17.41 11.03
N THR A 886 -1.25 -16.74 12.15
CA THR A 886 -0.61 -15.47 12.50
C THR A 886 0.87 -15.71 12.78
N ARG A 887 1.70 -14.77 12.32
CA ARG A 887 3.17 -14.85 12.46
C ARG A 887 3.69 -13.88 13.50
N ASP A 888 2.84 -13.09 14.15
CA ASP A 888 3.22 -12.11 15.14
C ASP A 888 2.16 -12.04 16.24
N GLY A 889 2.55 -11.52 17.41
CA GLY A 889 1.61 -11.50 18.54
C GLY A 889 0.49 -10.48 18.35
N ARG A 890 0.65 -9.50 17.46
CA ARG A 890 -0.43 -8.60 17.07
C ARG A 890 -1.51 -9.33 16.28
N GLY A 891 -1.13 -10.11 15.27
CA GLY A 891 -2.05 -10.98 14.57
C GLY A 891 -2.75 -11.94 15.53
N LEU A 892 -1.99 -12.53 16.47
CA LEU A 892 -2.57 -13.43 17.49
C LEU A 892 -3.61 -12.71 18.37
N ARG A 893 -3.31 -11.50 18.86
CA ARG A 893 -4.27 -10.69 19.64
C ARG A 893 -5.56 -10.39 18.87
N ARG A 894 -5.46 -10.08 17.57
CA ARG A 894 -6.64 -9.87 16.70
C ARG A 894 -7.45 -11.13 16.51
N LEU A 895 -6.78 -12.26 16.36
CA LEU A 895 -7.46 -13.55 16.24
C LEU A 895 -8.23 -13.88 17.52
N LEU A 896 -7.65 -13.57 18.69
CA LEU A 896 -8.29 -13.73 20.00
C LEU A 896 -9.48 -12.79 20.18
N ASP A 897 -9.36 -11.52 19.76
CA ASP A 897 -10.49 -10.58 19.78
C ASP A 897 -11.63 -11.07 18.88
N ARG A 898 -11.31 -11.53 17.67
CA ARG A 898 -12.29 -12.14 16.76
C ARG A 898 -12.93 -13.39 17.37
N GLN A 899 -12.15 -14.26 18.01
CA GLN A 899 -12.64 -15.45 18.68
C GLN A 899 -13.65 -15.09 19.78
N GLN A 900 -13.34 -14.08 20.60
CA GLN A 900 -14.22 -13.60 21.67
C GLN A 900 -15.52 -13.02 21.11
N ARG A 901 -15.46 -12.14 20.10
CA ARG A 901 -16.65 -11.58 19.46
C ARG A 901 -17.55 -12.65 18.83
N LEU A 902 -16.95 -13.63 18.14
CA LEU A 902 -17.71 -14.74 17.56
C LEU A 902 -18.46 -15.54 18.64
N ARG A 903 -17.85 -15.78 19.81
CA ARG A 903 -18.51 -16.46 20.94
C ARG A 903 -19.70 -15.64 21.44
N GLU A 904 -19.54 -14.33 21.58
CA GLU A 904 -20.58 -13.41 22.07
C GLU A 904 -21.77 -13.31 21.11
N VAL A 905 -21.52 -13.25 19.80
CA VAL A 905 -22.57 -13.05 18.78
C VAL A 905 -23.30 -14.35 18.44
N THR A 906 -22.60 -15.48 18.42
CA THR A 906 -23.17 -16.76 17.93
C THR A 906 -23.66 -17.69 19.04
N ASP A 907 -23.19 -17.50 20.29
CA ASP A 907 -23.37 -18.43 21.41
C ASP A 907 -22.90 -19.87 21.08
N LEU A 908 -22.06 -20.03 20.06
CA LEU A 908 -21.47 -21.30 19.64
C LEU A 908 -20.03 -21.45 20.20
N PRO A 909 -19.56 -22.69 20.44
CA PRO A 909 -18.18 -22.92 20.83
C PRO A 909 -17.23 -22.56 19.66
N VAL A 910 -16.37 -21.56 19.90
CA VAL A 910 -15.31 -21.16 18.97
C VAL A 910 -13.96 -21.65 19.47
N LEU A 911 -13.27 -22.45 18.66
CA LEU A 911 -11.97 -23.04 18.94
C LEU A 911 -10.89 -22.41 18.04
N ARG A 912 -9.80 -21.95 18.66
CA ARG A 912 -8.59 -21.53 17.94
C ARG A 912 -7.59 -22.67 17.87
N VAL A 913 -7.18 -23.03 16.66
CA VAL A 913 -6.23 -24.11 16.40
C VAL A 913 -4.94 -23.55 15.81
N PRO A 914 -3.78 -23.66 16.49
CA PRO A 914 -2.52 -23.21 15.95
C PRO A 914 -2.03 -24.07 14.78
N LEU A 915 -1.50 -23.42 13.74
CA LEU A 915 -1.06 -24.07 12.50
C LEU A 915 -0.12 -25.27 12.74
N TRP A 916 0.79 -25.18 13.71
CA TRP A 916 1.71 -26.27 14.01
C TRP A 916 1.00 -27.56 14.45
N ARG A 917 -0.17 -27.49 15.09
CA ARG A 917 -0.97 -28.67 15.45
C ARG A 917 -1.62 -29.29 14.22
N CYS A 918 -2.11 -28.47 13.28
CA CYS A 918 -2.63 -28.92 11.99
C CYS A 918 -1.58 -29.69 11.19
N LEU A 919 -0.31 -29.26 11.26
CA LEU A 919 0.79 -29.88 10.53
C LEU A 919 1.39 -31.10 11.24
N HIS A 920 1.45 -31.10 12.57
CA HIS A 920 2.16 -32.13 13.32
C HIS A 920 1.32 -33.41 13.58
N ASN A 921 0.11 -33.27 14.11
CA ASN A 921 -0.77 -34.40 14.48
C ASN A 921 -2.23 -34.11 14.08
N PRO A 922 -2.54 -34.04 12.77
CA PRO A 922 -3.89 -33.67 12.30
C PRO A 922 -4.98 -34.66 12.72
N VAL A 923 -4.66 -35.96 12.80
CA VAL A 923 -5.63 -37.02 13.17
C VAL A 923 -6.05 -36.93 14.64
N ASP A 924 -5.10 -36.74 15.55
CA ASP A 924 -5.40 -36.62 16.98
C ASP A 924 -6.16 -35.32 17.26
N LEU A 925 -5.78 -34.23 16.59
CA LEU A 925 -6.51 -32.96 16.64
C LEU A 925 -7.95 -33.11 16.12
N ALA A 926 -8.16 -33.79 15.00
CA ALA A 926 -9.50 -34.05 14.47
C ALA A 926 -10.37 -34.84 15.46
N LYS A 927 -9.80 -35.83 16.17
CA LYS A 927 -10.50 -36.54 17.25
C LYS A 927 -10.83 -35.64 18.43
N GLU A 928 -9.90 -34.78 18.86
CA GLU A 928 -10.14 -33.83 19.95
C GLU A 928 -11.28 -32.87 19.62
N ILE A 929 -11.32 -32.35 18.39
CA ILE A 929 -12.39 -31.48 17.87
C ILE A 929 -13.75 -32.20 17.96
N LEU A 930 -13.83 -33.45 17.45
CA LEU A 930 -15.08 -34.21 17.46
C LEU A 930 -15.56 -34.60 18.86
N LEU A 931 -14.64 -34.74 19.82
CA LEU A 931 -14.95 -35.06 21.21
C LEU A 931 -15.25 -33.82 22.06
N GLY A 932 -15.12 -32.60 21.52
CA GLY A 932 -15.29 -31.36 22.26
C GLY A 932 -14.24 -31.12 23.36
N LYS A 933 -13.03 -31.69 23.22
CA LYS A 933 -11.95 -31.64 24.22
C LYS A 933 -10.75 -30.77 23.81
N ALA A 934 -10.85 -30.09 22.67
CA ALA A 934 -9.74 -29.43 21.99
C ALA A 934 -9.38 -28.05 22.55
#